data_AF-A0A7W1L6E2-F1
#
_entry.id   AF-A0A7W1L6E2-F1
#
_cell.length_a   1.000
_cell.length_b   1.000
_cell.length_c   1.000
_cell.angle_alpha   90.00
_cell.angle_beta   90.00
_cell.angle_gamma   90.00
#
_symmetry.space_group_name_H-M   'P 1'
#
loop_
_entity.id
_entity.type
_entity.pdbx_description
1 polymer ?
#
loop_
_entity_poly.entity_id
_entity_poly.type
_entity_poly.pdbx_seq_one_letter_code
_entity_poly.pdbx_strand_id
1 'polypeptide(L)'
;GLRWSERMEDFRTEVLGLVKAQRVKNAVIVPVGSKGGFVVKNPPPATDREAFLKEGIACYQTFLRGMLDITDNLLAGSVVPPRSVKRLDGDDPYLVVAADKGTATFSDIANAIAADYGYWLGDAFASGGSAGYDHKKMGITARGAWESVKRHFRELGVNTQEQDFTVVGIGDMSGDVFGNGMLLSEHIKLVAAFDHRQIFLDPDPDPRASFAERNRMFALPRSSWADYDAKLISSGGGVYTRSAKSIALSPAVKQALAIAADALDPNDLINALLKAPVDLLYNGGIGTYVKASTQTHAEVGDRANDAIRVDGNELRCRVAAEGGNLGFTQLGRIEYALRGGKINTDAIDNSGGVDCSDHEVNIKILLNDVVTEGELTIRQRDHLLAEMTEEVGQLVLRDNYFQAQSLSVSGAHGAALLDAQQRFIRALERKGKLNRELEFLPSDEVIAERKAAKMGLTSPERAVLLAYAKLTLSDELIASSLPEDPYFAGALERYFPAPLRSRYRDHIARHPLRREIICTHVTNSMINRVGGTFVHWVREETGARPDEVVRAYLLTREVFDLVSLWKSVEALDNQVADATQTAMLTNGERLASRGTRWFLRNTQYQNDIERGLSHFAPGVAAIAGSLDTLLAQDDAQLTQQAQARLTSARVPPELAKRVAGLDALIAALDIVEVASGSDMSIESVARIYFALSGRLHFGWLRGHIALLPADSHWQTLAKAALRDDLANVQRKLTCAVVEQHATIEGADALIKAWENRSGGALERSRQVITDLQSGGAPDLAMLSVALRELRALT
;
A
#
# COMPACT_ATOMS: atom_id res chain seq x y z
N GLY A 1 -9.85 -8.26 17.69
CA GLY A 1 -10.61 -7.19 18.39
C GLY A 1 -11.91 -7.74 18.96
N LEU A 2 -12.27 -7.36 20.20
CA LEU A 2 -13.42 -7.91 20.94
C LEU A 2 -14.47 -6.84 21.24
N ARG A 3 -15.67 -6.96 20.66
CA ARG A 3 -16.78 -6.00 20.85
C ARG A 3 -17.71 -6.41 22.00
N TRP A 4 -18.02 -5.46 22.88
CA TRP A 4 -19.21 -5.57 23.71
C TRP A 4 -20.40 -5.08 22.89
N SER A 5 -21.23 -6.02 22.44
CA SER A 5 -22.40 -5.73 21.62
C SER A 5 -23.63 -5.48 22.49
N GLU A 6 -24.38 -4.43 22.14
CA GLU A 6 -25.73 -4.16 22.68
C GLU A 6 -26.82 -4.89 21.86
N ARG A 7 -26.43 -5.56 20.77
CA ARG A 7 -27.33 -6.18 19.80
C ARG A 7 -27.62 -7.65 20.13
N MET A 8 -28.35 -7.90 21.22
CA MET A 8 -28.52 -9.28 21.73
C MET A 8 -29.11 -10.28 20.70
N GLU A 9 -30.00 -9.82 19.81
CA GLU A 9 -30.67 -10.68 18.83
C GLU A 9 -29.83 -11.00 17.59
N ASP A 10 -28.94 -10.09 17.17
CA ASP A 10 -28.18 -10.21 15.92
C ASP A 10 -26.67 -9.93 16.03
N PHE A 11 -26.10 -9.97 17.25
CA PHE A 11 -24.65 -9.79 17.47
C PHE A 11 -23.78 -10.75 16.65
N ARG A 12 -24.27 -11.95 16.30
CA ARG A 12 -23.54 -12.88 15.42
C ARG A 12 -23.36 -12.32 14.03
N THR A 13 -24.40 -11.71 13.48
CA THR A 13 -24.37 -11.04 12.18
C THR A 13 -23.48 -9.80 12.24
N GLU A 14 -23.54 -9.04 13.34
CA GLU A 14 -22.63 -7.92 13.59
C GLU A 14 -21.16 -8.36 13.60
N VAL A 15 -20.82 -9.38 14.40
CA VAL A 15 -19.45 -9.90 14.50
C VAL A 15 -18.98 -10.42 13.14
N LEU A 16 -19.82 -11.17 12.42
CA LEU A 16 -19.48 -11.66 11.08
C LEU A 16 -19.22 -10.51 10.09
N GLY A 17 -20.00 -9.43 10.13
CA GLY A 17 -19.77 -8.25 9.31
C GLY A 17 -18.43 -7.58 9.63
N LEU A 18 -18.09 -7.48 10.92
CA LEU A 18 -16.80 -6.93 11.36
C LEU A 18 -15.63 -7.83 10.96
N VAL A 19 -15.75 -9.16 11.02
CA VAL A 19 -14.71 -10.09 10.53
C VAL A 19 -14.39 -9.80 9.06
N LYS A 20 -15.40 -9.59 8.23
CA LYS A 20 -15.22 -9.33 6.79
C LYS A 20 -14.41 -8.04 6.55
N ALA A 21 -14.83 -6.94 7.16
CA ALA A 21 -14.10 -5.67 7.06
C ALA A 21 -12.67 -5.77 7.63
N GLN A 22 -12.49 -6.56 8.69
CA GLN A 22 -11.20 -6.73 9.35
C GLN A 22 -10.20 -7.52 8.48
N ARG A 23 -10.64 -8.47 7.63
CA ARG A 23 -9.72 -9.23 6.76
C ARG A 23 -8.91 -8.32 5.84
N VAL A 24 -9.56 -7.36 5.17
CA VAL A 24 -8.89 -6.41 4.28
C VAL A 24 -7.92 -5.51 5.07
N LYS A 25 -8.35 -5.03 6.24
CA LYS A 25 -7.53 -4.19 7.12
C LYS A 25 -6.29 -4.91 7.68
N ASN A 26 -6.37 -6.22 7.89
CA ASN A 26 -5.27 -7.03 8.42
C ASN A 26 -4.24 -7.44 7.36
N ALA A 27 -4.37 -7.01 6.11
CA ALA A 27 -3.40 -7.33 5.05
C ALA A 27 -1.99 -6.79 5.32
N VAL A 28 -1.83 -5.89 6.30
CA VAL A 28 -0.56 -5.26 6.68
C VAL A 28 0.06 -5.81 7.95
N ILE A 29 -0.63 -6.68 8.70
CA ILE A 29 -0.21 -7.15 10.03
C ILE A 29 0.02 -8.67 10.08
N VAL A 30 0.57 -9.13 11.19
CA VAL A 30 0.98 -10.51 11.45
C VAL A 30 0.53 -11.02 12.82
N PRO A 31 -0.05 -12.23 12.91
CA PRO A 31 -0.70 -13.04 11.88
C PRO A 31 -2.06 -12.45 11.44
N VAL A 32 -2.74 -13.13 10.52
CA VAL A 32 -4.08 -12.73 10.07
C VAL A 32 -5.08 -12.69 11.23
N GLY A 33 -5.88 -11.64 11.32
CA GLY A 33 -6.79 -11.45 12.46
C GLY A 33 -8.24 -11.88 12.24
N SER A 34 -8.93 -12.04 13.36
CA SER A 34 -10.35 -12.39 13.48
C SER A 34 -11.14 -11.29 14.22
N LYS A 35 -12.43 -11.53 14.43
CA LYS A 35 -13.27 -10.68 15.30
C LYS A 35 -14.03 -11.54 16.29
N GLY A 36 -14.10 -11.07 17.53
CA GLY A 36 -14.95 -11.63 18.57
C GLY A 36 -15.92 -10.59 19.09
N GLY A 37 -16.95 -11.06 19.79
CA GLY A 37 -17.86 -10.19 20.51
C GLY A 37 -18.68 -10.96 21.53
N PHE A 38 -19.13 -10.24 22.55
CA PHE A 38 -19.96 -10.80 23.62
C PHE A 38 -21.16 -9.87 23.90
N VAL A 39 -22.18 -10.45 24.52
CA VAL A 39 -23.39 -9.75 24.97
C VAL A 39 -23.61 -10.06 26.45
N VAL A 40 -24.10 -9.08 27.21
CA VAL A 40 -24.52 -9.29 28.60
C VAL A 40 -25.98 -9.73 28.58
N LYS A 41 -26.25 -11.01 28.88
CA LYS A 41 -27.61 -11.59 28.75
C LYS A 41 -28.59 -11.07 29.82
N ASN A 42 -28.09 -10.80 31.02
CA ASN A 42 -28.87 -10.34 32.16
C ASN A 42 -28.28 -9.02 32.68
N PRO A 43 -28.39 -7.91 31.93
CA PRO A 43 -27.79 -6.65 32.35
C PRO A 43 -28.49 -6.12 33.62
N PRO A 44 -27.75 -5.46 34.53
CA PRO A 44 -28.34 -4.69 35.62
C PRO A 44 -29.29 -3.60 35.08
N PRO A 45 -30.20 -3.06 35.91
CA PRO A 45 -31.08 -1.97 35.49
C PRO A 45 -30.30 -0.82 34.85
N ALA A 46 -30.79 -0.29 33.72
CA ALA A 46 -30.10 0.74 32.94
C ALA A 46 -29.82 2.05 33.72
N THR A 47 -30.48 2.24 34.85
CA THR A 47 -30.29 3.36 35.76
C THR A 47 -29.00 3.26 36.59
N ASP A 48 -28.41 2.07 36.73
CA ASP A 48 -27.17 1.83 37.49
C ASP A 48 -25.99 1.56 36.54
N ARG A 49 -25.37 2.66 36.09
CA ARG A 49 -24.25 2.62 35.14
C ARG A 49 -23.01 1.92 35.68
N GLU A 50 -22.76 2.04 37.00
CA GLU A 50 -21.59 1.42 37.62
C GLU A 50 -21.76 -0.10 37.69
N ALA A 51 -22.94 -0.57 38.13
CA ALA A 51 -23.25 -1.99 38.12
C ALA A 51 -23.22 -2.57 36.69
N PHE A 52 -23.76 -1.85 35.71
CA PHE A 52 -23.73 -2.26 34.31
C PHE A 52 -22.31 -2.44 33.78
N LEU A 53 -21.42 -1.47 34.03
CA LEU A 53 -20.01 -1.56 33.63
C LEU A 53 -19.30 -2.73 34.32
N LYS A 54 -19.53 -2.91 35.63
CA LYS A 54 -18.94 -4.00 36.42
C LYS A 54 -19.37 -5.37 35.91
N GLU A 55 -20.65 -5.55 35.58
CA GLU A 55 -21.17 -6.79 34.99
C GLU A 55 -20.57 -7.04 33.61
N GLY A 56 -20.47 -6.01 32.77
CA GLY A 56 -19.82 -6.11 31.46
C GLY A 56 -18.36 -6.56 31.57
N ILE A 57 -17.60 -6.01 32.54
CA ILE A 57 -16.23 -6.44 32.83
C ILE A 57 -16.21 -7.90 33.28
N ALA A 58 -17.08 -8.33 34.19
CA ALA A 58 -17.13 -9.71 34.66
C ALA A 58 -17.45 -10.70 33.52
N CYS A 59 -18.39 -10.35 32.64
CA CYS A 59 -18.71 -11.10 31.42
C CYS A 59 -17.51 -11.17 30.47
N TYR A 60 -16.83 -10.05 30.24
CA TYR A 60 -15.62 -9.99 29.41
C TYR A 60 -14.51 -10.89 29.94
N GLN A 61 -14.24 -10.83 31.25
CA GLN A 61 -13.25 -11.68 31.90
C GLN A 61 -13.60 -13.17 31.75
N THR A 62 -14.87 -13.54 31.92
CA THR A 62 -15.35 -14.92 31.74
C THR A 62 -15.20 -15.38 30.29
N PHE A 63 -15.51 -14.50 29.34
CA PHE A 63 -15.34 -14.77 27.92
C PHE A 63 -13.87 -15.00 27.54
N LEU A 64 -12.94 -14.19 28.05
CA LEU A 64 -11.51 -14.40 27.84
C LEU A 64 -11.01 -15.74 28.42
N ARG A 65 -11.43 -16.09 29.64
CA ARG A 65 -11.12 -17.39 30.26
C ARG A 65 -11.59 -18.54 29.37
N GLY A 66 -12.83 -18.47 28.89
CA GLY A 66 -13.38 -19.49 27.99
C GLY A 66 -12.63 -19.61 26.64
N MET A 67 -12.07 -18.50 26.11
CA MET A 67 -11.22 -18.57 24.93
C MET A 67 -9.87 -19.22 25.23
N LEU A 68 -9.22 -18.87 26.35
CA LEU A 68 -7.95 -19.46 26.75
C LEU A 68 -8.09 -20.96 27.12
N ASP A 69 -9.24 -21.37 27.66
CA ASP A 69 -9.54 -22.78 27.95
C ASP A 69 -9.53 -23.68 26.69
N ILE A 70 -9.67 -23.09 25.49
CA ILE A 70 -9.72 -23.81 24.21
C ILE A 70 -8.56 -23.48 23.25
N THR A 71 -7.63 -22.63 23.67
CA THR A 71 -6.48 -22.21 22.84
C THR A 71 -5.23 -23.01 23.23
N ASP A 72 -4.42 -23.42 22.27
CA ASP A 72 -3.13 -24.05 22.57
C ASP A 72 -2.20 -23.03 23.27
N ASN A 73 -1.26 -23.50 24.09
CA ASN A 73 -0.24 -22.64 24.71
C ASN A 73 1.15 -22.97 24.14
N LEU A 74 2.14 -22.08 24.32
CA LEU A 74 3.52 -22.30 23.88
C LEU A 74 4.46 -22.26 25.10
N LEU A 75 4.89 -23.43 25.58
CA LEU A 75 5.78 -23.53 26.74
C LEU A 75 7.15 -24.02 26.30
N ALA A 76 8.20 -23.22 26.56
CA ALA A 76 9.58 -23.52 26.17
C ALA A 76 9.71 -23.94 24.69
N GLY A 77 9.01 -23.24 23.79
CA GLY A 77 9.00 -23.50 22.35
C GLY A 77 8.18 -24.72 21.91
N SER A 78 7.51 -25.43 22.83
CA SER A 78 6.65 -26.57 22.51
C SER A 78 5.17 -26.21 22.66
N VAL A 79 4.36 -26.60 21.67
CA VAL A 79 2.91 -26.39 21.72
C VAL A 79 2.29 -27.35 22.74
N VAL A 80 1.49 -26.82 23.64
CA VAL A 80 0.79 -27.56 24.70
C VAL A 80 -0.72 -27.39 24.48
N PRO A 81 -1.43 -28.43 24.02
CA PRO A 81 -2.86 -28.33 23.78
C PRO A 81 -3.70 -28.37 25.05
N PRO A 82 -4.95 -27.84 25.02
CA PRO A 82 -5.88 -27.98 26.12
C PRO A 82 -6.26 -29.45 26.37
N ARG A 83 -6.35 -29.85 27.65
CA ARG A 83 -6.53 -31.26 28.03
C ARG A 83 -7.88 -31.87 27.63
N SER A 84 -8.95 -31.07 27.65
CA SER A 84 -10.34 -31.55 27.48
C SER A 84 -10.99 -31.05 26.18
N VAL A 85 -10.18 -30.72 25.18
CA VAL A 85 -10.65 -30.16 23.90
C VAL A 85 -10.33 -31.14 22.77
N LYS A 86 -11.36 -31.51 22.01
CA LYS A 86 -11.16 -32.25 20.76
C LYS A 86 -10.75 -31.27 19.67
N ARG A 87 -9.46 -31.27 19.33
CA ARG A 87 -8.87 -30.45 18.27
C ARG A 87 -9.18 -31.08 16.91
N LEU A 88 -9.81 -30.30 16.02
CA LEU A 88 -10.06 -30.69 14.62
C LEU A 88 -9.05 -30.03 13.67
N ASP A 89 -8.46 -28.93 14.10
CA ASP A 89 -7.47 -28.14 13.39
C ASP A 89 -6.04 -28.49 13.87
N GLY A 90 -5.02 -27.86 13.25
CA GLY A 90 -3.61 -27.99 13.64
C GLY A 90 -3.28 -27.27 14.96
N ASP A 91 -1.97 -27.19 15.25
CA ASP A 91 -1.46 -26.40 16.38
C ASP A 91 -1.71 -24.90 16.14
N ASP A 92 -2.35 -24.24 17.09
CA ASP A 92 -2.62 -22.80 17.04
C ASP A 92 -2.43 -22.16 18.41
N PRO A 93 -1.17 -21.94 18.83
CA PRO A 93 -0.88 -21.34 20.12
C PRO A 93 -1.04 -19.83 20.12
N TYR A 94 -1.33 -19.17 18.99
CA TYR A 94 -1.30 -17.71 18.87
C TYR A 94 -2.71 -17.10 18.89
N LEU A 95 -3.04 -16.43 19.99
CA LEU A 95 -4.27 -15.67 20.15
C LEU A 95 -3.95 -14.30 20.75
N VAL A 96 -4.18 -13.26 19.95
CA VAL A 96 -4.09 -11.86 20.40
C VAL A 96 -5.45 -11.20 20.35
N VAL A 97 -5.79 -10.49 21.42
CA VAL A 97 -7.02 -9.71 21.53
C VAL A 97 -6.70 -8.23 21.41
N ALA A 98 -7.69 -7.46 20.97
CA ALA A 98 -7.56 -6.00 20.89
C ALA A 98 -8.89 -5.40 21.31
N ALA A 99 -8.85 -4.16 21.78
CA ALA A 99 -10.05 -3.44 22.14
C ALA A 99 -10.93 -3.13 20.91
N ASP A 100 -12.23 -2.99 21.14
CA ASP A 100 -13.22 -2.52 20.18
C ASP A 100 -14.27 -1.67 20.94
N LYS A 101 -15.40 -1.35 20.28
CA LYS A 101 -16.53 -0.65 20.90
C LYS A 101 -16.95 -1.38 22.18
N GLY A 102 -17.00 -0.62 23.27
CA GLY A 102 -17.38 -1.09 24.61
C GLY A 102 -16.27 -1.79 25.40
N THR A 103 -15.07 -1.99 24.83
CA THR A 103 -13.92 -2.63 25.52
C THR A 103 -12.64 -1.81 25.44
N ALA A 104 -12.74 -0.52 25.05
CA ALA A 104 -11.61 0.39 24.81
C ALA A 104 -10.55 0.42 25.93
N THR A 105 -10.95 0.25 27.19
CA THR A 105 -10.06 0.33 28.36
C THR A 105 -9.75 -1.05 28.97
N PHE A 106 -10.03 -2.15 28.27
CA PHE A 106 -9.99 -3.49 28.86
C PHE A 106 -8.68 -4.26 28.57
N SER A 107 -7.73 -3.69 27.84
CA SER A 107 -6.47 -4.39 27.49
C SER A 107 -5.67 -4.85 28.71
N ASP A 108 -5.56 -4.03 29.76
CA ASP A 108 -4.86 -4.44 31.00
C ASP A 108 -5.57 -5.61 31.71
N ILE A 109 -6.90 -5.64 31.66
CA ILE A 109 -7.71 -6.75 32.21
C ILE A 109 -7.41 -8.04 31.43
N ALA A 110 -7.29 -7.95 30.11
CA ALA A 110 -6.97 -9.10 29.27
C ALA A 110 -5.56 -9.63 29.54
N ASN A 111 -4.57 -8.73 29.62
CA ASN A 111 -3.18 -9.07 29.91
C ASN A 111 -3.03 -9.72 31.30
N ALA A 112 -3.76 -9.23 32.31
CA ALA A 112 -3.79 -9.84 33.63
C ALA A 112 -4.34 -11.29 33.60
N ILE A 113 -5.41 -11.53 32.85
CA ILE A 113 -5.97 -12.88 32.70
C ILE A 113 -5.02 -13.82 31.97
N ALA A 114 -4.36 -13.35 30.90
CA ALA A 114 -3.36 -14.15 30.19
C ALA A 114 -2.20 -14.54 31.11
N ALA A 115 -1.74 -13.61 31.96
CA ALA A 115 -0.72 -13.89 32.97
C ALA A 115 -1.19 -14.92 34.01
N ASP A 116 -2.42 -14.80 34.53
CA ASP A 116 -3.01 -15.77 35.47
C ASP A 116 -3.08 -17.20 34.88
N TYR A 117 -3.31 -17.29 33.56
CA TYR A 117 -3.34 -18.56 32.82
C TYR A 117 -1.95 -19.13 32.50
N GLY A 118 -0.87 -18.37 32.75
CA GLY A 118 0.46 -18.72 32.28
C GLY A 118 0.52 -18.81 30.75
N TYR A 119 -0.29 -18.01 30.06
CA TYR A 119 -0.31 -17.96 28.61
C TYR A 119 0.94 -17.25 28.09
N TRP A 120 1.60 -17.85 27.09
CA TRP A 120 2.96 -17.48 26.69
C TRP A 120 3.16 -16.04 26.21
N LEU A 121 2.09 -15.40 25.69
CA LEU A 121 2.16 -14.00 25.27
C LEU A 121 2.24 -13.03 26.44
N GLY A 122 1.83 -13.42 27.65
CA GLY A 122 1.80 -12.53 28.81
C GLY A 122 1.08 -11.21 28.51
N ASP A 123 1.77 -10.09 28.69
CA ASP A 123 1.23 -8.75 28.43
C ASP A 123 1.28 -8.29 26.95
N ALA A 124 1.73 -9.19 26.05
CA ALA A 124 1.54 -9.07 24.60
C ALA A 124 0.20 -9.64 24.13
N PHE A 125 -0.59 -10.28 25.02
CA PHE A 125 -1.89 -10.86 24.69
C PHE A 125 -2.90 -9.81 24.20
N ALA A 126 -2.83 -8.59 24.74
CA ALA A 126 -3.63 -7.46 24.32
C ALA A 126 -2.77 -6.20 24.12
N SER A 127 -2.90 -5.58 22.94
CA SER A 127 -2.24 -4.31 22.62
C SER A 127 -2.96 -3.10 23.24
N GLY A 128 -2.24 -1.98 23.37
CA GLY A 128 -2.80 -0.72 23.87
C GLY A 128 -3.10 -0.72 25.37
N GLY A 129 -2.45 -1.60 26.14
CA GLY A 129 -2.47 -1.55 27.61
C GLY A 129 -1.61 -0.42 28.18
N SER A 130 -1.58 -0.29 29.51
CA SER A 130 -0.81 0.71 30.24
C SER A 130 0.71 0.68 29.98
N ALA A 131 1.25 -0.49 29.63
CA ALA A 131 2.64 -0.69 29.21
C ALA A 131 2.80 -0.79 27.68
N GLY A 132 1.82 -0.29 26.89
CA GLY A 132 1.81 -0.31 25.43
C GLY A 132 1.97 1.07 24.79
N TYR A 133 1.75 1.15 23.48
CA TYR A 133 1.76 2.42 22.76
C TYR A 133 0.40 3.12 22.88
N ASP A 134 0.40 4.35 23.40
CA ASP A 134 -0.81 5.17 23.46
C ASP A 134 -1.09 5.76 22.06
N HIS A 135 -2.04 5.14 21.34
CA HIS A 135 -2.41 5.55 20.00
C HIS A 135 -2.93 6.98 19.92
N LYS A 136 -3.60 7.47 20.97
CA LYS A 136 -4.13 8.84 21.02
C LYS A 136 -3.01 9.84 21.22
N LYS A 137 -2.07 9.56 22.11
CA LYS A 137 -0.88 10.38 22.33
C LYS A 137 0.04 10.38 21.11
N MET A 138 0.19 9.25 20.44
CA MET A 138 0.93 9.15 19.18
C MET A 138 0.20 9.80 18.00
N GLY A 139 -1.13 9.87 18.07
CA GLY A 139 -2.01 10.27 16.97
C GLY A 139 -1.90 9.35 15.74
N ILE A 140 -1.45 8.10 15.93
CA ILE A 140 -0.93 7.28 14.82
C ILE A 140 -2.00 6.95 13.78
N THR A 141 -3.24 6.72 14.21
CA THR A 141 -4.37 6.48 13.30
C THR A 141 -4.67 7.71 12.44
N ALA A 142 -4.69 8.90 13.05
CA ALA A 142 -4.94 10.14 12.33
C ALA A 142 -3.78 10.51 11.40
N ARG A 143 -2.53 10.35 11.87
CA ARG A 143 -1.31 10.54 11.06
C ARG A 143 -1.31 9.60 9.84
N GLY A 144 -1.70 8.33 10.01
CA GLY A 144 -1.84 7.37 8.92
C GLY A 144 -2.87 7.81 7.88
N ALA A 145 -4.07 8.22 8.32
CA ALA A 145 -5.11 8.72 7.41
C ALA A 145 -4.67 9.98 6.67
N TRP A 146 -3.84 10.79 7.32
CA TRP A 146 -3.29 12.01 6.74
C TRP A 146 -2.26 11.75 5.64
N GLU A 147 -1.59 10.59 5.61
CA GLU A 147 -0.76 10.20 4.46
C GLU A 147 -1.59 10.08 3.17
N SER A 148 -2.78 9.48 3.25
CA SER A 148 -3.75 9.45 2.14
C SER A 148 -4.23 10.85 1.77
N VAL A 149 -4.55 11.71 2.76
CA VAL A 149 -4.95 13.11 2.52
C VAL A 149 -3.86 13.83 1.73
N LYS A 150 -2.60 13.78 2.20
CA LYS A 150 -1.46 14.39 1.51
C LYS A 150 -1.31 13.87 0.07
N ARG A 151 -1.49 12.56 -0.15
CA ARG A 151 -1.44 11.98 -1.50
C ARG A 151 -2.55 12.50 -2.40
N HIS A 152 -3.80 12.49 -1.95
CA HIS A 152 -4.94 12.95 -2.74
C HIS A 152 -4.85 14.45 -3.08
N PHE A 153 -4.45 15.30 -2.14
CA PHE A 153 -4.27 16.73 -2.41
C PHE A 153 -3.10 16.99 -3.37
N ARG A 154 -2.01 16.24 -3.27
CA ARG A 154 -0.89 16.32 -4.21
C ARG A 154 -1.29 15.95 -5.64
N GLU A 155 -2.15 14.95 -5.84
CA GLU A 155 -2.74 14.64 -7.15
C GLU A 155 -3.57 15.81 -7.72
N LEU A 156 -4.09 16.67 -6.84
CA LEU A 156 -4.84 17.87 -7.19
C LEU A 156 -3.96 19.13 -7.26
N GLY A 157 -2.65 19.00 -7.10
CA GLY A 157 -1.70 20.11 -7.13
C GLY A 157 -1.75 21.05 -5.92
N VAL A 158 -2.26 20.57 -4.77
CA VAL A 158 -2.38 21.34 -3.53
C VAL A 158 -1.48 20.77 -2.45
N ASN A 159 -0.66 21.61 -1.82
CA ASN A 159 0.17 21.25 -0.67
C ASN A 159 -0.56 21.63 0.63
N THR A 160 -1.15 20.63 1.30
CA THR A 160 -1.89 20.82 2.57
C THR A 160 -1.03 21.36 3.72
N GLN A 161 0.29 21.39 3.57
CA GLN A 161 1.22 21.88 4.59
C GLN A 161 1.64 23.34 4.35
N GLU A 162 1.26 23.94 3.22
CA GLU A 162 1.66 25.31 2.86
C GLU A 162 0.51 26.17 2.31
N GLN A 163 -0.65 25.56 2.02
CA GLN A 163 -1.79 26.21 1.36
C GLN A 163 -3.07 25.96 2.13
N ASP A 164 -3.86 27.02 2.31
CA ASP A 164 -5.17 26.96 2.97
C ASP A 164 -6.17 26.11 2.18
N PHE A 165 -6.96 25.30 2.89
CA PHE A 165 -8.02 24.47 2.31
C PHE A 165 -9.20 24.29 3.28
N THR A 166 -10.40 24.18 2.72
CA THR A 166 -11.66 24.09 3.49
C THR A 166 -11.97 22.67 3.93
N VAL A 167 -12.47 22.52 5.16
CA VAL A 167 -12.77 21.22 5.76
C VAL A 167 -14.17 21.19 6.37
N VAL A 168 -14.92 20.13 6.09
CA VAL A 168 -16.05 19.70 6.92
C VAL A 168 -15.63 18.45 7.70
N GLY A 169 -15.91 18.48 9.00
CA GLY A 169 -15.47 17.47 9.94
C GLY A 169 -16.60 16.65 10.57
N ILE A 170 -16.38 15.35 10.75
CA ILE A 170 -17.25 14.48 11.55
C ILE A 170 -16.51 14.11 12.83
N GLY A 171 -16.87 14.74 13.96
CA GLY A 171 -16.23 14.57 15.26
C GLY A 171 -16.07 15.87 16.04
N ASP A 172 -15.27 15.81 17.10
CA ASP A 172 -14.89 16.95 17.94
C ASP A 172 -13.43 16.82 18.42
N MET A 173 -12.89 17.92 18.96
CA MET A 173 -11.49 17.99 19.42
C MET A 173 -11.16 17.08 20.61
N SER A 174 -12.12 16.43 21.27
CA SER A 174 -11.83 15.45 22.32
C SER A 174 -11.54 14.06 21.76
N GLY A 175 -12.00 13.79 20.52
CA GLY A 175 -11.80 12.54 19.82
C GLY A 175 -10.35 12.29 19.44
N ASP A 176 -9.90 11.04 19.55
CA ASP A 176 -8.54 10.62 19.15
C ASP A 176 -8.29 10.95 17.67
N VAL A 177 -9.09 10.35 16.78
CA VAL A 177 -8.88 10.49 15.33
C VAL A 177 -9.17 11.91 14.85
N PHE A 178 -10.32 12.47 15.23
CA PHE A 178 -10.73 13.80 14.81
C PHE A 178 -9.78 14.88 15.34
N GLY A 179 -9.53 14.88 16.65
CA GLY A 179 -8.71 15.89 17.31
C GLY A 179 -7.28 15.89 16.79
N ASN A 180 -6.64 14.72 16.70
CA ASN A 180 -5.32 14.61 16.10
C ASN A 180 -5.34 15.05 14.63
N GLY A 181 -6.31 14.58 13.83
CA GLY A 181 -6.41 14.91 12.40
C GLY A 181 -6.52 16.41 12.12
N MET A 182 -7.32 17.13 12.90
CA MET A 182 -7.51 18.58 12.76
C MET A 182 -6.31 19.43 13.26
N LEU A 183 -5.25 18.78 13.75
CA LEU A 183 -3.98 19.37 14.16
C LEU A 183 -2.79 18.98 13.26
N LEU A 184 -3.03 18.23 12.17
CA LEU A 184 -1.98 17.82 11.22
C LEU A 184 -1.69 18.85 10.12
N SER A 185 -2.35 20.02 10.17
CA SER A 185 -2.03 21.18 9.34
C SER A 185 -2.56 22.47 9.96
N GLU A 186 -1.71 23.50 10.00
CA GLU A 186 -2.07 24.87 10.39
C GLU A 186 -2.93 25.59 9.33
N HIS A 187 -3.01 25.03 8.12
CA HIS A 187 -3.72 25.59 6.96
C HIS A 187 -5.19 25.12 6.85
N ILE A 188 -5.66 24.33 7.81
CA ILE A 188 -7.05 23.87 7.86
C ILE A 188 -7.98 25.05 8.15
N LYS A 189 -8.89 25.32 7.20
CA LYS A 189 -10.09 26.13 7.39
C LYS A 189 -11.27 25.22 7.72
N LEU A 190 -11.46 24.91 9.01
CA LEU A 190 -12.58 24.08 9.46
C LEU A 190 -13.88 24.87 9.43
N VAL A 191 -14.63 24.77 8.33
CA VAL A 191 -15.82 25.61 8.11
C VAL A 191 -17.08 25.05 8.78
N ALA A 192 -17.11 23.75 8.99
CA ALA A 192 -18.14 23.11 9.81
C ALA A 192 -17.64 21.80 10.42
N ALA A 193 -18.18 21.45 11.58
CA ALA A 193 -18.01 20.14 12.18
C ALA A 193 -19.25 19.73 12.98
N PHE A 194 -19.46 18.44 13.19
CA PHE A 194 -20.53 17.97 14.06
C PHE A 194 -20.14 16.70 14.80
N ASP A 195 -20.69 16.53 16.01
CA ASP A 195 -20.58 15.31 16.80
C ASP A 195 -21.98 14.81 17.22
N HIS A 196 -22.07 14.01 18.27
CA HIS A 196 -23.35 13.55 18.80
C HIS A 196 -24.10 14.62 19.62
N ARG A 197 -23.46 15.75 19.94
CA ARG A 197 -23.96 16.79 20.85
C ARG A 197 -24.30 18.09 20.11
N GLN A 198 -23.42 18.51 19.20
CA GLN A 198 -23.34 19.86 18.67
C GLN A 198 -22.97 19.90 17.19
N ILE A 199 -23.29 21.05 16.57
CA ILE A 199 -22.89 21.45 15.22
C ILE A 199 -22.10 22.76 15.37
N PHE A 200 -20.86 22.75 14.93
CA PHE A 200 -19.94 23.90 14.86
C PHE A 200 -19.97 24.46 13.44
N LEU A 201 -20.13 25.78 13.31
CA LEU A 201 -20.12 26.51 12.03
C LEU A 201 -19.18 27.71 12.14
N ASP A 202 -18.26 27.84 11.21
CA ASP A 202 -17.37 28.99 11.07
C ASP A 202 -17.20 29.31 9.58
N PRO A 203 -17.85 30.36 9.04
CA PRO A 203 -17.91 30.56 7.59
C PRO A 203 -16.59 30.98 6.94
N ASP A 204 -15.65 31.55 7.71
CA ASP A 204 -14.35 32.04 7.20
C ASP A 204 -13.31 32.02 8.32
N PRO A 205 -12.89 30.84 8.82
CA PRO A 205 -11.97 30.75 9.94
C PRO A 205 -10.58 31.25 9.55
N ASP A 206 -9.94 32.04 10.42
CA ASP A 206 -8.51 32.31 10.33
C ASP A 206 -7.73 31.00 10.64
N PRO A 207 -6.92 30.45 9.71
CA PRO A 207 -6.30 29.15 9.89
C PRO A 207 -5.40 29.09 11.14
N ARG A 208 -4.64 30.16 11.40
CA ARG A 208 -3.65 30.20 12.48
C ARG A 208 -4.32 30.34 13.85
N ALA A 209 -5.25 31.28 14.00
CA ALA A 209 -5.98 31.49 15.25
C ALA A 209 -6.88 30.29 15.57
N SER A 210 -7.59 29.76 14.57
CA SER A 210 -8.43 28.58 14.76
C SER A 210 -7.62 27.32 15.05
N PHE A 211 -6.41 27.16 14.48
CA PHE A 211 -5.50 26.06 14.83
C PHE A 211 -5.06 26.15 16.30
N ALA A 212 -4.62 27.33 16.75
CA ALA A 212 -4.23 27.53 18.14
C ALA A 212 -5.38 27.20 19.12
N GLU A 213 -6.61 27.56 18.75
CA GLU A 213 -7.79 27.27 19.55
C GLU A 213 -8.15 25.77 19.55
N ARG A 214 -8.13 25.12 18.39
CA ARG A 214 -8.28 23.65 18.29
C ARG A 214 -7.24 22.93 19.16
N ASN A 215 -6.00 23.39 19.15
CA ASN A 215 -4.92 22.81 19.97
C ASN A 215 -5.18 23.00 21.47
N ARG A 216 -5.65 24.19 21.89
CA ARG A 216 -6.07 24.44 23.28
C ARG A 216 -7.20 23.48 23.70
N MET A 217 -8.22 23.32 22.86
CA MET A 217 -9.34 22.42 23.14
C MET A 217 -8.94 20.96 23.23
N PHE A 218 -8.00 20.51 22.37
CA PHE A 218 -7.47 19.15 22.38
C PHE A 218 -6.72 18.84 23.69
N ALA A 219 -6.03 19.83 24.26
CA ALA A 219 -5.29 19.70 25.51
C ALA A 219 -6.18 19.69 26.78
N LEU A 220 -7.47 19.99 26.67
CA LEU A 220 -8.39 19.93 27.81
C LEU A 220 -8.66 18.48 28.24
N PRO A 221 -8.79 18.19 29.54
CA PRO A 221 -9.14 16.84 30.03
C PRO A 221 -10.46 16.31 29.47
N ARG A 222 -11.40 17.21 29.20
CA ARG A 222 -12.66 16.99 28.48
C ARG A 222 -12.95 18.23 27.65
N SER A 223 -13.41 18.04 26.43
CA SER A 223 -13.83 19.13 25.55
C SER A 223 -15.03 18.75 24.69
N SER A 224 -15.66 19.79 24.16
CA SER A 224 -16.80 19.79 23.25
C SER A 224 -16.74 21.06 22.41
N TRP A 225 -17.52 21.14 21.33
CA TRP A 225 -17.60 22.39 20.57
C TRP A 225 -18.07 23.58 21.42
N ALA A 226 -18.79 23.34 22.53
CA ALA A 226 -19.16 24.39 23.49
C ALA A 226 -17.96 25.11 24.13
N ASP A 227 -16.80 24.44 24.19
CA ASP A 227 -15.59 24.98 24.81
C ASP A 227 -14.79 25.87 23.86
N TYR A 228 -15.16 25.96 22.58
CA TYR A 228 -14.51 26.81 21.58
C TYR A 228 -14.76 28.29 21.92
N ASP A 229 -13.72 29.13 21.91
CA ASP A 229 -13.86 30.56 22.15
C ASP A 229 -14.68 31.22 21.04
N ALA A 230 -15.92 31.57 21.36
CA ALA A 230 -16.86 32.19 20.44
C ALA A 230 -16.36 33.50 19.82
N LYS A 231 -15.36 34.18 20.42
CA LYS A 231 -14.75 35.38 19.85
C LYS A 231 -13.86 35.09 18.64
N LEU A 232 -13.39 33.86 18.50
CA LEU A 232 -12.55 33.41 17.39
C LEU A 232 -13.36 32.84 16.22
N ILE A 233 -14.67 32.65 16.39
CA ILE A 233 -15.57 32.21 15.32
C ILE A 233 -15.90 33.42 14.45
N SER A 234 -15.78 33.28 13.13
CA SER A 234 -16.06 34.38 12.22
C SER A 234 -17.53 34.80 12.23
N SER A 235 -17.78 36.05 11.85
CA SER A 235 -19.10 36.67 11.90
C SER A 235 -20.16 35.82 11.18
N GLY A 236 -21.25 35.52 11.89
CA GLY A 236 -22.34 34.67 11.39
C GLY A 236 -22.16 33.17 11.64
N GLY A 237 -21.03 32.72 12.19
CA GLY A 237 -20.82 31.37 12.70
C GLY A 237 -21.39 31.16 14.11
N GLY A 238 -21.20 29.97 14.66
CA GLY A 238 -21.58 29.64 16.03
C GLY A 238 -21.59 28.13 16.32
N VAL A 239 -21.93 27.80 17.57
CA VAL A 239 -22.07 26.41 18.04
C VAL A 239 -23.51 26.17 18.47
N TYR A 240 -24.11 25.14 17.89
CA TYR A 240 -25.54 24.82 18.03
C TYR A 240 -25.71 23.42 18.61
N THR A 241 -26.71 23.22 19.46
CA THR A 241 -27.02 21.88 19.98
C THR A 241 -27.84 21.06 18.98
N ARG A 242 -27.58 19.76 18.89
CA ARG A 242 -28.36 18.83 18.05
C ARG A 242 -29.81 18.63 18.50
N SER A 243 -30.16 19.06 19.72
CA SER A 243 -31.55 19.04 20.20
C SER A 243 -32.36 20.28 19.82
N ALA A 244 -31.75 21.26 19.13
CA ALA A 244 -32.46 22.45 18.68
C ALA A 244 -33.56 22.06 17.69
N LYS A 245 -34.71 22.76 17.73
CA LYS A 245 -35.80 22.54 16.76
C LYS A 245 -35.46 23.06 15.37
N SER A 246 -34.66 24.13 15.31
CA SER A 246 -34.27 24.82 14.09
C SER A 246 -33.04 25.66 14.40
N ILE A 247 -32.14 25.79 13.42
CA ILE A 247 -30.93 26.61 13.44
C ILE A 247 -31.04 27.62 12.31
N ALA A 248 -31.05 28.92 12.64
CA ALA A 248 -31.04 29.98 11.64
C ALA A 248 -29.63 30.11 11.05
N LEU A 249 -29.54 30.23 9.73
CA LEU A 249 -28.28 30.28 8.99
C LEU A 249 -28.01 31.71 8.52
N SER A 250 -26.83 32.23 8.87
CA SER A 250 -26.39 33.54 8.39
C SER A 250 -26.08 33.51 6.89
N PRO A 251 -26.14 34.66 6.18
CA PRO A 251 -25.74 34.73 4.77
C PRO A 251 -24.32 34.19 4.51
N ALA A 252 -23.38 34.42 5.43
CA ALA A 252 -22.00 33.94 5.32
C ALA A 252 -21.91 32.40 5.38
N VAL A 253 -22.61 31.78 6.34
CA VAL A 253 -22.69 30.31 6.45
C VAL A 253 -23.36 29.68 5.24
N LYS A 254 -24.45 30.29 4.77
CA LYS A 254 -25.15 29.86 3.55
C LYS A 254 -24.23 29.89 2.32
N GLN A 255 -23.42 30.92 2.18
CA GLN A 255 -22.45 31.05 1.09
C GLN A 255 -21.33 30.02 1.20
N ALA A 256 -20.70 29.88 2.37
CA ALA A 256 -19.57 28.97 2.60
C ALA A 256 -19.94 27.49 2.35
N LEU A 257 -21.16 27.10 2.72
CA LEU A 257 -21.63 25.70 2.62
C LEU A 257 -22.57 25.46 1.43
N ALA A 258 -22.83 26.49 0.62
CA ALA A 258 -23.80 26.48 -0.48
C ALA A 258 -25.19 25.96 -0.08
N ILE A 259 -25.77 26.55 0.97
CA ILE A 259 -27.10 26.26 1.51
C ILE A 259 -28.08 27.38 1.14
N ALA A 260 -29.22 27.03 0.56
CA ALA A 260 -30.23 28.00 0.14
C ALA A 260 -31.19 28.41 1.27
N ALA A 261 -31.52 27.49 2.18
CA ALA A 261 -32.46 27.70 3.27
C ALA A 261 -31.95 28.74 4.29
N ASP A 262 -32.87 29.53 4.86
CA ASP A 262 -32.56 30.49 5.93
C ASP A 262 -32.50 29.84 7.32
N ALA A 263 -33.11 28.67 7.48
CA ALA A 263 -33.05 27.86 8.68
C ALA A 263 -33.27 26.38 8.34
N LEU A 264 -32.63 25.49 9.09
CA LEU A 264 -32.78 24.03 8.99
C LEU A 264 -32.88 23.42 10.38
N ASP A 265 -33.54 22.27 10.53
CA ASP A 265 -33.35 21.47 11.72
C ASP A 265 -31.95 20.82 11.73
N PRO A 266 -31.44 20.34 12.88
CA PRO A 266 -30.09 19.81 12.98
C PRO A 266 -29.77 18.62 12.06
N ASN A 267 -30.74 17.75 11.76
CA ASN A 267 -30.49 16.60 10.88
C ASN A 267 -30.38 17.05 9.42
N ASP A 268 -31.29 17.92 8.98
CA ASP A 268 -31.24 18.51 7.65
C ASP A 268 -29.97 19.35 7.45
N LEU A 269 -29.53 20.07 8.48
CA LEU A 269 -28.26 20.80 8.45
C LEU A 269 -27.09 19.84 8.29
N ILE A 270 -26.99 18.77 9.09
CA ILE A 270 -25.89 17.79 8.96
C ILE A 270 -25.89 17.13 7.59
N ASN A 271 -27.07 16.79 7.05
CA ASN A 271 -27.20 16.29 5.68
C ASN A 271 -26.62 17.28 4.66
N ALA A 272 -26.92 18.57 4.81
CA ALA A 272 -26.36 19.63 3.97
C ALA A 272 -24.84 19.81 4.16
N LEU A 273 -24.31 19.67 5.38
CA LEU A 273 -22.87 19.74 5.66
C LEU A 273 -22.11 18.62 4.93
N LEU A 274 -22.64 17.39 4.92
CA LEU A 274 -22.04 16.28 4.18
C LEU A 274 -22.00 16.55 2.66
N LYS A 275 -22.93 17.35 2.14
CA LYS A 275 -22.99 17.77 0.72
C LYS A 275 -22.26 19.09 0.46
N ALA A 276 -21.54 19.66 1.42
CA ALA A 276 -20.89 20.97 1.24
C ALA A 276 -19.77 20.90 0.18
N PRO A 277 -19.58 21.96 -0.64
CA PRO A 277 -18.55 22.00 -1.68
C PRO A 277 -17.21 22.44 -1.08
N VAL A 278 -16.62 21.59 -0.23
CA VAL A 278 -15.34 21.86 0.45
C VAL A 278 -14.17 21.07 -0.13
N ASP A 279 -12.95 21.38 0.26
CA ASP A 279 -11.78 20.62 -0.21
C ASP A 279 -11.70 19.24 0.44
N LEU A 280 -11.96 19.13 1.74
CA LEU A 280 -11.88 17.88 2.51
C LEU A 280 -13.15 17.61 3.33
N LEU A 281 -13.71 16.41 3.19
CA LEU A 281 -14.58 15.79 4.19
C LEU A 281 -13.76 14.82 5.03
N TYR A 282 -13.54 15.14 6.31
CA TYR A 282 -12.76 14.30 7.22
C TYR A 282 -13.67 13.56 8.21
N ASN A 283 -13.71 12.24 8.11
CA ASN A 283 -14.42 11.41 9.06
C ASN A 283 -13.50 10.97 10.21
N GLY A 284 -13.65 11.57 11.38
CA GLY A 284 -13.05 11.11 12.64
C GLY A 284 -14.05 10.48 13.61
N GLY A 285 -15.29 10.28 13.17
CA GLY A 285 -16.42 9.79 13.97
C GLY A 285 -16.72 8.30 13.79
N ILE A 286 -17.85 7.86 14.35
CA ILE A 286 -18.35 6.49 14.25
C ILE A 286 -19.73 6.52 13.62
N GLY A 287 -19.93 5.72 12.57
CA GLY A 287 -21.20 5.58 11.88
C GLY A 287 -21.04 5.69 10.37
N THR A 288 -22.07 5.28 9.63
CA THR A 288 -22.09 5.30 8.17
C THR A 288 -22.94 6.45 7.66
N TYR A 289 -22.25 7.50 7.21
CA TYR A 289 -22.79 8.77 6.74
C TYR A 289 -23.04 8.81 5.24
N VAL A 290 -22.41 7.91 4.48
CA VAL A 290 -22.51 7.89 3.01
C VAL A 290 -22.80 6.47 2.50
N LYS A 291 -23.84 6.32 1.68
CA LYS A 291 -24.18 5.08 0.96
C LYS A 291 -24.16 5.30 -0.56
N ALA A 292 -24.33 4.25 -1.36
CA ALA A 292 -24.68 4.44 -2.76
C ALA A 292 -26.17 4.77 -2.92
N SER A 293 -26.52 5.50 -3.98
CA SER A 293 -27.92 5.74 -4.35
C SER A 293 -28.72 4.46 -4.63
N THR A 294 -28.04 3.37 -4.99
CA THR A 294 -28.64 2.04 -5.19
C THR A 294 -28.92 1.29 -3.89
N GLN A 295 -28.43 1.77 -2.75
CA GLN A 295 -28.67 1.16 -1.44
C GLN A 295 -29.79 1.90 -0.71
N THR A 296 -30.60 1.17 0.03
CA THR A 296 -31.54 1.71 1.01
C THR A 296 -30.86 1.98 2.34
N HIS A 297 -31.43 2.84 3.18
CA HIS A 297 -30.92 3.04 4.54
C HIS A 297 -30.97 1.77 5.39
N ALA A 298 -31.99 0.93 5.18
CA ALA A 298 -32.15 -0.33 5.89
C ALA A 298 -31.01 -1.33 5.61
N GLU A 299 -30.51 -1.39 4.37
CA GLU A 299 -29.39 -2.26 3.98
C GLU A 299 -28.06 -1.84 4.62
N VAL A 300 -27.88 -0.56 4.95
CA VAL A 300 -26.66 -0.06 5.62
C VAL A 300 -26.58 -0.57 7.06
N GLY A 301 -27.73 -0.74 7.74
CA GLY A 301 -27.78 -1.29 9.10
C GLY A 301 -27.34 -0.33 10.22
N ASP A 302 -27.23 0.98 9.95
CA ASP A 302 -26.90 2.02 10.92
C ASP A 302 -28.05 3.03 11.08
N ARG A 303 -29.08 2.63 11.83
CA ARG A 303 -30.31 3.42 12.00
C ARG A 303 -30.08 4.81 12.60
N ALA A 304 -29.03 4.97 13.41
CA ALA A 304 -28.74 6.24 14.09
C ALA A 304 -28.42 7.37 13.10
N ASN A 305 -27.92 7.02 11.92
CA ASN A 305 -27.55 7.99 10.88
C ASN A 305 -28.52 8.01 9.69
N ASP A 306 -29.64 7.29 9.74
CA ASP A 306 -30.60 7.22 8.61
C ASP A 306 -31.09 8.61 8.18
N ALA A 307 -31.43 9.47 9.14
CA ALA A 307 -31.97 10.81 8.89
C ALA A 307 -30.93 11.81 8.34
N ILE A 308 -29.63 11.52 8.46
CA ILE A 308 -28.57 12.43 8.02
C ILE A 308 -27.77 11.90 6.82
N ARG A 309 -27.84 10.59 6.54
CA ARG A 309 -27.03 9.92 5.53
C ARG A 309 -27.32 10.45 4.13
N VAL A 310 -26.26 10.54 3.32
CA VAL A 310 -26.29 11.02 1.94
C VAL A 310 -25.84 9.92 0.97
N ASP A 311 -26.09 10.14 -0.32
CA ASP A 311 -25.54 9.29 -1.37
C ASP A 311 -24.15 9.75 -1.80
N GLY A 312 -23.29 8.82 -2.18
CA GLY A 312 -21.92 9.10 -2.64
C GLY A 312 -21.90 10.01 -3.85
N ASN A 313 -22.94 9.92 -4.70
CA ASN A 313 -23.10 10.82 -5.84
C ASN A 313 -23.49 12.26 -5.45
N GLU A 314 -23.96 12.51 -4.23
CA GLU A 314 -24.35 13.85 -3.75
C GLU A 314 -23.17 14.63 -3.14
N LEU A 315 -22.06 13.94 -2.85
CA LEU A 315 -20.88 14.58 -2.29
C LEU A 315 -20.25 15.54 -3.29
N ARG A 316 -19.95 16.75 -2.80
CA ARG A 316 -19.31 17.83 -3.56
C ARG A 316 -17.90 18.16 -3.06
N CYS A 317 -17.43 17.46 -2.04
CA CYS A 317 -16.04 17.62 -1.60
C CYS A 317 -15.07 17.11 -2.67
N ARG A 318 -13.83 17.63 -2.67
CA ARG A 318 -12.78 17.16 -3.60
C ARG A 318 -12.10 15.89 -3.09
N VAL A 319 -11.85 15.83 -1.79
CA VAL A 319 -11.20 14.73 -1.08
C VAL A 319 -12.10 14.30 0.09
N ALA A 320 -12.21 13.00 0.31
CA ALA A 320 -12.79 12.43 1.52
C ALA A 320 -11.80 11.44 2.13
N ALA A 321 -11.64 11.49 3.45
CA ALA A 321 -10.72 10.61 4.18
C ALA A 321 -11.42 9.99 5.40
N GLU A 322 -11.20 8.69 5.59
CA GLU A 322 -11.82 7.91 6.64
C GLU A 322 -10.82 7.54 7.74
N GLY A 323 -10.58 8.49 8.66
CA GLY A 323 -9.85 8.17 9.89
C GLY A 323 -10.67 7.25 10.82
N GLY A 324 -11.98 7.47 10.90
CA GLY A 324 -12.92 6.58 11.58
C GLY A 324 -13.25 5.33 10.75
N ASN A 325 -13.80 4.29 11.40
CA ASN A 325 -14.23 3.08 10.69
C ASN A 325 -15.64 3.25 10.11
N LEU A 326 -15.86 2.70 8.91
CA LEU A 326 -17.18 2.56 8.26
C LEU A 326 -17.94 3.89 8.06
N GLY A 327 -17.24 4.99 7.79
CA GLY A 327 -17.86 6.28 7.43
C GLY A 327 -18.73 6.19 6.18
N PHE A 328 -18.30 5.34 5.26
CA PHE A 328 -18.89 5.12 3.96
C PHE A 328 -19.15 3.63 3.77
N THR A 329 -20.25 3.28 3.10
CA THR A 329 -20.37 1.95 2.49
C THR A 329 -19.38 1.81 1.33
N GLN A 330 -18.98 0.59 1.00
CA GLN A 330 -18.08 0.37 -0.14
C GLN A 330 -18.66 0.89 -1.47
N LEU A 331 -19.95 0.64 -1.74
CA LEU A 331 -20.62 1.16 -2.93
C LEU A 331 -20.70 2.69 -2.93
N GLY A 332 -20.92 3.33 -1.77
CA GLY A 332 -20.90 4.79 -1.65
C GLY A 332 -19.53 5.39 -1.98
N ARG A 333 -18.44 4.75 -1.56
CA ARG A 333 -17.06 5.16 -1.95
C ARG A 333 -16.86 5.05 -3.45
N ILE A 334 -17.31 3.96 -4.05
CA ILE A 334 -17.20 3.73 -5.51
C ILE A 334 -18.00 4.77 -6.27
N GLU A 335 -19.23 5.05 -5.85
CA GLU A 335 -20.10 6.05 -6.48
C GLU A 335 -19.48 7.46 -6.45
N TYR A 336 -18.94 7.87 -5.29
CA TYR A 336 -18.21 9.14 -5.16
C TYR A 336 -16.95 9.19 -6.03
N ALA A 337 -16.15 8.10 -6.03
CA ALA A 337 -14.93 8.01 -6.82
C ALA A 337 -15.19 8.05 -8.33
N LEU A 338 -16.29 7.45 -8.81
CA LEU A 338 -16.71 7.52 -10.22
C LEU A 338 -17.09 8.95 -10.65
N ARG A 339 -17.45 9.83 -9.72
CA ARG A 339 -17.67 11.26 -9.97
C ARG A 339 -16.41 12.12 -9.92
N GLY A 340 -15.24 11.49 -9.75
CA GLY A 340 -13.94 12.17 -9.69
C GLY A 340 -13.48 12.54 -8.27
N GLY A 341 -14.27 12.20 -7.25
CA GLY A 341 -13.88 12.35 -5.85
C GLY A 341 -12.66 11.49 -5.49
N LYS A 342 -11.78 12.00 -4.64
CA LYS A 342 -10.62 11.27 -4.14
C LYS A 342 -10.94 10.65 -2.78
N ILE A 343 -10.91 9.32 -2.71
CA ILE A 343 -11.18 8.54 -1.50
C ILE A 343 -10.49 7.18 -1.58
N ASN A 344 -9.98 6.67 -0.47
CA ASN A 344 -9.61 5.27 -0.28
C ASN A 344 -10.62 4.57 0.65
N THR A 345 -10.44 3.28 0.93
CA THR A 345 -11.19 2.65 2.02
C THR A 345 -10.61 3.03 3.36
N ASP A 346 -11.44 3.10 4.40
CA ASP A 346 -11.03 3.16 5.80
C ASP A 346 -9.89 2.17 6.16
N ALA A 347 -9.91 0.95 5.62
CA ALA A 347 -8.86 -0.06 5.81
C ALA A 347 -7.46 0.36 5.31
N ILE A 348 -7.36 1.38 4.46
CA ILE A 348 -6.10 1.99 4.00
C ILE A 348 -5.79 3.22 4.85
N ASP A 349 -6.77 4.11 5.00
CA ASP A 349 -6.57 5.39 5.68
C ASP A 349 -6.25 5.19 7.16
N ASN A 350 -7.01 4.36 7.88
CA ASN A 350 -6.86 4.19 9.32
C ASN A 350 -6.07 2.93 9.74
N SER A 351 -5.29 2.35 8.81
CA SER A 351 -4.49 1.14 9.09
C SER A 351 -3.38 1.40 10.11
N GLY A 352 -2.93 2.65 10.29
CA GLY A 352 -1.83 2.98 11.20
C GLY A 352 -2.08 2.55 12.65
N GLY A 353 -3.34 2.53 13.09
CA GLY A 353 -3.68 2.01 14.42
C GLY A 353 -3.46 0.49 14.55
N VAL A 354 -3.83 -0.30 13.54
CA VAL A 354 -3.66 -1.77 13.62
C VAL A 354 -2.20 -2.16 13.41
N ASP A 355 -1.49 -1.45 12.54
CA ASP A 355 -0.06 -1.65 12.28
C ASP A 355 0.79 -1.29 13.51
N CYS A 356 0.47 -0.18 14.21
CA CYS A 356 1.14 0.14 15.48
C CYS A 356 0.93 -0.94 16.55
N SER A 357 -0.26 -1.54 16.62
CA SER A 357 -0.54 -2.67 17.51
C SER A 357 0.24 -3.93 17.15
N ASP A 358 0.43 -4.21 15.86
CA ASP A 358 1.25 -5.32 15.37
C ASP A 358 2.70 -5.19 15.84
N HIS A 359 3.28 -4.01 15.65
CA HIS A 359 4.62 -3.68 16.15
C HIS A 359 4.70 -3.80 17.68
N GLU A 360 3.71 -3.30 18.43
CA GLU A 360 3.68 -3.41 19.89
C GLU A 360 3.76 -4.88 20.34
N VAL A 361 2.91 -5.73 19.78
CA VAL A 361 2.79 -7.15 20.14
C VAL A 361 4.11 -7.86 19.84
N ASN A 362 4.65 -7.70 18.63
CA ASN A 362 5.89 -8.39 18.24
C ASN A 362 7.11 -7.88 19.03
N ILE A 363 7.17 -6.60 19.38
CA ILE A 363 8.22 -6.08 20.27
C ILE A 363 8.08 -6.67 21.67
N LYS A 364 6.86 -6.77 22.22
CA LYS A 364 6.65 -7.36 23.54
C LYS A 364 6.97 -8.85 23.57
N ILE A 365 6.61 -9.61 22.55
CA ILE A 365 7.00 -11.03 22.41
C ILE A 365 8.52 -11.16 22.49
N LEU A 366 9.23 -10.35 21.70
CA LEU A 366 10.69 -10.34 21.71
C LEU A 366 11.27 -9.98 23.09
N LEU A 367 10.78 -8.90 23.71
CA LEU A 367 11.33 -8.42 24.98
C LEU A 367 10.95 -9.32 26.16
N ASN A 368 9.83 -10.05 26.08
CA ASN A 368 9.46 -11.05 27.09
C ASN A 368 10.45 -12.22 27.13
N ASP A 369 10.98 -12.62 25.98
CA ASP A 369 12.07 -13.62 25.89
C ASP A 369 13.36 -13.08 26.55
N VAL A 370 13.75 -11.84 26.25
CA VAL A 370 14.91 -11.17 26.88
C VAL A 370 14.77 -11.05 28.41
N VAL A 371 13.57 -10.74 28.89
CA VAL A 371 13.27 -10.68 30.33
C VAL A 371 13.32 -12.07 30.97
N THR A 372 12.81 -13.09 30.28
CA THR A 372 12.81 -14.49 30.76
C THR A 372 14.24 -15.01 30.95
N GLU A 373 15.17 -14.60 30.10
CA GLU A 373 16.59 -14.95 30.20
C GLU A 373 17.38 -14.08 31.19
N GLY A 374 16.73 -13.10 31.82
CA GLY A 374 17.32 -12.26 32.86
C GLY A 374 18.21 -11.13 32.33
N GLU A 375 18.25 -10.89 31.02
CA GLU A 375 19.00 -9.78 30.42
C GLU A 375 18.34 -8.41 30.66
N LEU A 376 17.01 -8.40 30.85
CA LEU A 376 16.24 -7.22 31.19
C LEU A 376 15.32 -7.45 32.38
N THR A 377 15.15 -6.41 33.19
CA THR A 377 14.01 -6.32 34.12
C THR A 377 12.78 -5.78 33.41
N ILE A 378 11.57 -6.08 33.91
CA ILE A 378 10.31 -5.52 33.38
C ILE A 378 10.37 -3.99 33.28
N ARG A 379 10.91 -3.32 34.31
CA ARG A 379 11.05 -1.85 34.33
C ARG A 379 11.94 -1.32 33.21
N GLN A 380 13.04 -2.00 32.91
CA GLN A 380 13.93 -1.61 31.80
C GLN A 380 13.28 -1.89 30.45
N ARG A 381 12.54 -2.99 30.34
CA ARG A 381 11.74 -3.35 29.15
C ARG A 381 10.69 -2.27 28.82
N ASP A 382 9.94 -1.81 29.82
CA ASP A 382 8.90 -0.78 29.63
C ASP A 382 9.52 0.57 29.24
N HIS A 383 10.67 0.90 29.83
CA HIS A 383 11.41 2.11 29.46
C HIS A 383 11.87 2.05 28.00
N LEU A 384 12.46 0.93 27.57
CA LEU A 384 12.89 0.72 26.19
C LEU A 384 11.73 0.79 25.20
N LEU A 385 10.56 0.22 25.54
CA LEU A 385 9.37 0.31 24.70
C LEU A 385 8.96 1.76 24.47
N ALA A 386 8.92 2.56 25.54
CA ALA A 386 8.60 3.99 25.48
C ALA A 386 9.61 4.80 24.64
N GLU A 387 10.91 4.49 24.74
CA GLU A 387 11.96 5.13 23.93
C GLU A 387 11.76 4.92 22.42
N MET A 388 11.16 3.78 22.00
CA MET A 388 10.98 3.43 20.59
C MET A 388 9.72 4.02 19.94
N THR A 389 8.87 4.73 20.69
CA THR A 389 7.56 5.23 20.25
C THR A 389 7.60 5.96 18.90
N GLU A 390 8.52 6.91 18.72
CA GLU A 390 8.57 7.70 17.48
C GLU A 390 9.10 6.89 16.29
N GLU A 391 10.08 5.99 16.51
CA GLU A 391 10.58 5.13 15.42
C GLU A 391 9.50 4.15 14.96
N VAL A 392 8.74 3.55 15.89
CA VAL A 392 7.58 2.72 15.54
C VAL A 392 6.55 3.52 14.75
N GLY A 393 6.27 4.76 15.17
CA GLY A 393 5.40 5.66 14.41
C GLY A 393 5.90 5.89 12.98
N GLN A 394 7.20 6.05 12.76
CA GLN A 394 7.78 6.21 11.42
C GLN A 394 7.69 4.94 10.56
N LEU A 395 7.88 3.75 11.17
CA LEU A 395 7.72 2.48 10.47
C LEU A 395 6.29 2.29 9.95
N VAL A 396 5.31 2.58 10.81
CA VAL A 396 3.88 2.52 10.48
C VAL A 396 3.51 3.51 9.38
N LEU A 397 3.88 4.78 9.53
CA LEU A 397 3.53 5.82 8.55
C LEU A 397 4.16 5.57 7.19
N ARG A 398 5.33 4.92 7.16
CA ARG A 398 5.96 4.52 5.91
C ARG A 398 5.13 3.48 5.15
N ASP A 399 4.47 2.54 5.84
CA ASP A 399 3.55 1.62 5.17
C ASP A 399 2.28 2.35 4.69
N ASN A 400 1.68 3.22 5.51
CA ASN A 400 0.53 4.06 5.08
C ASN A 400 0.85 4.86 3.81
N TYR A 401 2.01 5.51 3.78
CA TYR A 401 2.49 6.25 2.62
C TYR A 401 2.61 5.37 1.37
N PHE A 402 3.22 4.19 1.50
CA PHE A 402 3.42 3.28 0.37
C PHE A 402 2.12 2.67 -0.15
N GLN A 403 1.16 2.37 0.72
CA GLN A 403 -0.16 1.88 0.30
C GLN A 403 -0.90 2.94 -0.51
N ALA A 404 -0.96 4.19 -0.03
CA ALA A 404 -1.58 5.29 -0.75
C ALA A 404 -0.86 5.56 -2.09
N GLN A 405 0.47 5.52 -2.13
CA GLN A 405 1.25 5.65 -3.37
C GLN A 405 0.93 4.52 -4.36
N SER A 406 0.88 3.27 -3.89
CA SER A 406 0.58 2.10 -4.74
C SER A 406 -0.78 2.23 -5.43
N LEU A 407 -1.82 2.65 -4.69
CA LEU A 407 -3.17 2.84 -5.22
C LEU A 407 -3.25 3.98 -6.23
N SER A 408 -2.49 5.05 -6.01
CA SER A 408 -2.41 6.21 -6.89
C SER A 408 -1.68 5.87 -8.20
N VAL A 409 -0.48 5.28 -8.12
CA VAL A 409 0.31 4.87 -9.29
C VAL A 409 -0.45 3.83 -10.12
N SER A 410 -1.03 2.81 -9.47
CA SER A 410 -1.89 1.83 -10.17
C SER A 410 -3.11 2.47 -10.82
N GLY A 411 -3.65 3.54 -10.21
CA GLY A 411 -4.76 4.31 -10.75
C GLY A 411 -4.40 5.07 -12.02
N ALA A 412 -3.15 5.53 -12.16
CA ALA A 412 -2.67 6.24 -13.35
C ALA A 412 -2.57 5.33 -14.59
N HIS A 413 -2.46 3.99 -14.41
CA HIS A 413 -2.58 3.04 -15.52
C HIS A 413 -4.02 2.90 -16.05
N GLY A 414 -5.02 3.20 -15.20
CA GLY A 414 -6.43 3.23 -15.58
C GLY A 414 -6.91 1.93 -16.24
N ALA A 415 -7.55 2.05 -17.40
CA ALA A 415 -8.14 0.94 -18.14
C ALA A 415 -7.11 -0.11 -18.62
N ALA A 416 -5.83 0.24 -18.75
CA ALA A 416 -4.79 -0.68 -19.19
C ALA A 416 -4.56 -1.84 -18.20
N LEU A 417 -4.89 -1.64 -16.92
CA LEU A 417 -4.72 -2.65 -15.87
C LEU A 417 -5.95 -3.54 -15.67
N LEU A 418 -7.10 -3.18 -16.26
CA LEU A 418 -8.39 -3.87 -16.03
C LEU A 418 -8.35 -5.35 -16.39
N ASP A 419 -7.71 -5.72 -17.50
CA ASP A 419 -7.66 -7.11 -17.95
C ASP A 419 -6.89 -7.98 -16.94
N ALA A 420 -5.74 -7.50 -16.46
CA ALA A 420 -4.96 -8.17 -15.42
C ALA A 420 -5.73 -8.26 -14.08
N GLN A 421 -6.45 -7.19 -13.70
CA GLN A 421 -7.29 -7.18 -12.50
C GLN A 421 -8.46 -8.17 -12.60
N GLN A 422 -9.13 -8.24 -13.75
CA GLN A 422 -10.22 -9.17 -14.00
C GLN A 422 -9.75 -10.64 -13.90
N ARG A 423 -8.60 -10.96 -14.51
CA ARG A 423 -8.02 -12.31 -14.41
C ARG A 423 -7.66 -12.65 -12.97
N PHE A 424 -7.09 -11.70 -12.23
CA PHE A 424 -6.75 -11.89 -10.83
C PHE A 424 -7.99 -12.14 -9.96
N ILE A 425 -9.07 -11.37 -10.13
CA ILE A 425 -10.37 -11.59 -9.46
C ILE A 425 -10.85 -13.02 -9.72
N ARG A 426 -10.92 -13.43 -11.00
CA ARG A 426 -11.35 -14.78 -11.39
C ARG A 426 -10.46 -15.87 -10.78
N ALA A 427 -9.15 -15.65 -10.72
CA ALA A 427 -8.21 -16.59 -10.12
C ALA A 427 -8.44 -16.76 -8.61
N LEU A 428 -8.70 -15.68 -7.89
CA LEU A 428 -9.02 -15.72 -6.46
C LEU A 428 -10.35 -16.41 -6.18
N GLU A 429 -11.37 -16.19 -7.02
CA GLU A 429 -12.67 -16.87 -6.91
C GLU A 429 -12.57 -18.37 -7.15
N ARG A 430 -11.82 -18.79 -8.18
CA ARG A 430 -11.58 -20.23 -8.44
C ARG A 430 -10.87 -20.93 -7.27
N LYS A 431 -10.03 -20.20 -6.54
CA LYS A 431 -9.36 -20.70 -5.32
C LYS A 431 -10.24 -20.62 -4.07
N GLY A 432 -11.48 -20.11 -4.16
CA GLY A 432 -12.36 -19.88 -3.01
C GLY A 432 -11.86 -18.82 -2.03
N LYS A 433 -10.88 -17.99 -2.45
CA LYS A 433 -10.27 -16.97 -1.58
C LYS A 433 -11.06 -15.66 -1.58
N LEU A 434 -11.74 -15.36 -2.68
CA LEU A 434 -12.53 -14.14 -2.90
C LEU A 434 -13.97 -14.50 -3.31
N ASN A 435 -14.93 -13.69 -2.85
CA ASN A 435 -16.26 -13.61 -3.42
C ASN A 435 -16.47 -12.16 -3.87
N ARG A 436 -16.52 -11.91 -5.19
CA ARG A 436 -16.55 -10.54 -5.71
C ARG A 436 -17.79 -9.75 -5.32
N GLU A 437 -18.93 -10.42 -5.19
CA GLU A 437 -20.21 -9.79 -4.82
C GLU A 437 -20.17 -9.26 -3.39
N LEU A 438 -19.63 -10.08 -2.46
CA LEU A 438 -19.47 -9.69 -1.06
C LEU A 438 -18.47 -8.54 -0.85
N GLU A 439 -17.50 -8.41 -1.74
CA GLU A 439 -16.49 -7.35 -1.72
C GLU A 439 -16.84 -6.15 -2.62
N PHE A 440 -18.02 -6.19 -3.25
CA PHE A 440 -18.52 -5.13 -4.15
C PHE A 440 -17.57 -4.82 -5.32
N LEU A 441 -16.87 -5.85 -5.81
CA LEU A 441 -16.05 -5.77 -7.01
C LEU A 441 -16.92 -5.98 -8.27
N PRO A 442 -16.60 -5.33 -9.40
CA PRO A 442 -17.44 -5.35 -10.58
C PRO A 442 -17.58 -6.73 -11.22
N SER A 443 -18.75 -7.00 -11.81
CA SER A 443 -18.96 -8.17 -12.65
C SER A 443 -18.16 -8.07 -13.96
N ASP A 444 -18.10 -9.17 -14.71
CA ASP A 444 -17.38 -9.19 -15.98
C ASP A 444 -18.03 -8.26 -17.03
N GLU A 445 -19.35 -8.09 -16.97
CA GLU A 445 -20.11 -7.15 -17.79
C GLU A 445 -19.74 -5.70 -17.47
N VAL A 446 -19.72 -5.34 -16.17
CA VAL A 446 -19.33 -3.99 -15.73
C VAL A 446 -17.88 -3.67 -16.09
N ILE A 447 -16.98 -4.66 -15.99
CA ILE A 447 -15.59 -4.49 -16.43
C ILE A 447 -15.52 -4.23 -17.93
N ALA A 448 -16.31 -4.95 -18.74
CA ALA A 448 -16.36 -4.75 -20.19
C ALA A 448 -16.88 -3.35 -20.56
N GLU A 449 -17.94 -2.88 -19.89
CA GLU A 449 -18.49 -1.52 -20.06
C GLU A 449 -17.45 -0.44 -19.71
N ARG A 450 -16.78 -0.57 -18.55
CA ARG A 450 -15.73 0.36 -18.13
C ARG A 450 -14.55 0.36 -19.10
N LYS A 451 -14.15 -0.80 -19.61
CA LYS A 451 -13.09 -0.91 -20.62
C LYS A 451 -13.45 -0.16 -21.90
N ALA A 452 -14.69 -0.31 -22.39
CA ALA A 452 -15.18 0.44 -23.55
C ALA A 452 -15.20 1.96 -23.29
N ALA A 453 -15.51 2.37 -22.05
CA ALA A 453 -15.46 3.76 -21.61
C ALA A 453 -14.04 4.26 -21.24
N LYS A 454 -12.99 3.45 -21.40
CA LYS A 454 -11.61 3.74 -20.98
C LYS A 454 -11.46 4.09 -19.49
N MET A 455 -12.33 3.55 -18.65
CA MET A 455 -12.31 3.70 -17.20
C MET A 455 -11.63 2.49 -16.56
N GLY A 456 -10.83 2.70 -15.50
CA GLY A 456 -10.26 1.63 -14.68
C GLY A 456 -11.14 1.25 -13.48
N LEU A 457 -10.64 0.39 -12.60
CA LEU A 457 -11.18 0.28 -11.25
C LEU A 457 -10.96 1.59 -10.48
N THR A 458 -11.89 1.94 -9.60
CA THR A 458 -11.78 3.06 -8.65
C THR A 458 -10.76 2.77 -7.54
N SER A 459 -10.30 3.78 -6.79
CA SER A 459 -9.34 3.56 -5.69
C SER A 459 -9.88 2.59 -4.62
N PRO A 460 -11.16 2.69 -4.18
CA PRO A 460 -11.73 1.73 -3.23
C PRO A 460 -11.75 0.27 -3.72
N GLU A 461 -12.00 0.05 -5.02
CA GLU A 461 -11.94 -1.30 -5.62
C GLU A 461 -10.48 -1.81 -5.71
N ARG A 462 -9.53 -0.92 -6.05
CA ARG A 462 -8.10 -1.27 -6.06
C ARG A 462 -7.58 -1.58 -4.66
N ALA A 463 -8.06 -0.89 -3.62
CA ALA A 463 -7.70 -1.15 -2.22
C ALA A 463 -8.08 -2.56 -1.78
N VAL A 464 -9.28 -3.02 -2.15
CA VAL A 464 -9.71 -4.41 -1.91
C VAL A 464 -8.75 -5.39 -2.62
N LEU A 465 -8.48 -5.21 -3.91
CA LEU A 465 -7.57 -6.09 -4.64
C LEU A 465 -6.14 -6.09 -4.08
N LEU A 466 -5.64 -4.94 -3.64
CA LEU A 466 -4.34 -4.81 -3.01
C LEU A 466 -4.25 -5.64 -1.73
N ALA A 467 -5.28 -5.59 -0.88
CA ALA A 467 -5.36 -6.40 0.34
C ALA A 467 -5.41 -7.90 0.03
N TYR A 468 -6.25 -8.32 -0.92
CA TYR A 468 -6.32 -9.73 -1.32
C TYR A 468 -5.02 -10.25 -1.95
N ALA A 469 -4.29 -9.40 -2.69
CA ALA A 469 -2.97 -9.73 -3.20
C ALA A 469 -1.97 -9.98 -2.06
N LYS A 470 -1.95 -9.11 -1.05
CA LYS A 470 -1.07 -9.27 0.12
C LYS A 470 -1.41 -10.52 0.92
N LEU A 471 -2.68 -10.72 1.28
CA LEU A 471 -3.13 -11.86 2.08
C LEU A 471 -2.79 -13.19 1.39
N THR A 472 -3.14 -13.33 0.11
CA THR A 472 -2.91 -14.58 -0.61
C THR A 472 -1.45 -14.85 -0.89
N LEU A 473 -0.65 -13.82 -1.14
CA LEU A 473 0.80 -13.98 -1.29
C LEU A 473 1.44 -14.37 0.04
N SER A 474 1.13 -13.69 1.14
CA SER A 474 1.66 -14.02 2.47
C SER A 474 1.36 -15.48 2.84
N ASP A 475 0.13 -15.96 2.64
CA ASP A 475 -0.23 -17.38 2.83
C ASP A 475 0.68 -18.31 2.00
N GLU A 476 0.85 -18.03 0.70
CA GLU A 476 1.65 -18.84 -0.21
C GLU A 476 3.16 -18.81 0.15
N LEU A 477 3.65 -17.69 0.69
CA LEU A 477 5.05 -17.56 1.14
C LEU A 477 5.31 -18.24 2.48
N ILE A 478 4.38 -18.14 3.45
CA ILE A 478 4.48 -18.84 4.73
C ILE A 478 4.52 -20.36 4.53
N ALA A 479 3.87 -20.88 3.49
CA ALA A 479 3.93 -22.30 3.15
C ALA A 479 5.20 -22.70 2.35
N SER A 480 6.09 -21.76 2.03
CA SER A 480 7.31 -22.01 1.24
C SER A 480 8.57 -22.08 2.11
N SER A 481 9.72 -22.35 1.48
CA SER A 481 11.05 -22.28 2.11
C SER A 481 11.69 -20.89 2.06
N LEU A 482 10.96 -19.87 1.58
CA LEU A 482 11.48 -18.50 1.49
C LEU A 482 11.91 -17.93 2.85
N PRO A 483 11.16 -18.09 3.95
CA PRO A 483 11.56 -17.53 5.24
C PRO A 483 12.87 -18.11 5.80
N GLU A 484 13.22 -19.35 5.45
CA GLU A 484 14.45 -20.02 5.88
C GLU A 484 15.71 -19.52 5.19
N ASP A 485 15.57 -18.83 4.07
CA ASP A 485 16.73 -18.33 3.35
C ASP A 485 17.45 -17.23 4.16
N PRO A 486 18.78 -17.37 4.40
CA PRO A 486 19.56 -16.43 5.21
C PRO A 486 19.45 -14.98 4.75
N TYR A 487 19.29 -14.74 3.45
CA TYR A 487 19.16 -13.39 2.89
C TYR A 487 17.95 -12.64 3.48
N PHE A 488 16.88 -13.37 3.82
CA PHE A 488 15.67 -12.80 4.39
C PHE A 488 15.76 -12.53 5.89
N ALA A 489 16.83 -12.94 6.58
CA ALA A 489 17.08 -12.53 7.96
C ALA A 489 17.15 -11.00 8.09
N GLY A 490 17.71 -10.31 7.09
CA GLY A 490 17.72 -8.85 7.06
C GLY A 490 16.33 -8.22 6.92
N ALA A 491 15.34 -8.92 6.35
CA ALA A 491 13.96 -8.45 6.30
C ALA A 491 13.30 -8.49 7.68
N LEU A 492 13.56 -9.56 8.44
CA LEU A 492 13.14 -9.68 9.83
C LEU A 492 13.75 -8.58 10.70
N GLU A 493 15.05 -8.33 10.56
CA GLU A 493 15.72 -7.26 11.32
C GLU A 493 15.09 -5.90 11.02
N ARG A 494 14.86 -5.56 9.74
CA ARG A 494 14.29 -4.26 9.32
C ARG A 494 12.85 -4.01 9.77
N TYR A 495 12.12 -5.06 10.16
CA TYR A 495 10.81 -4.91 10.78
C TYR A 495 10.91 -4.27 12.18
N PHE A 496 11.97 -4.58 12.94
CA PHE A 496 12.14 -4.05 14.29
C PHE A 496 12.87 -2.68 14.32
N PRO A 497 12.57 -1.83 15.31
CA PRO A 497 13.26 -0.54 15.52
C PRO A 497 14.77 -0.71 15.82
N ALA A 498 15.56 0.33 15.56
CA ALA A 498 17.02 0.34 15.65
C ALA A 498 17.58 -0.09 17.02
N PRO A 499 16.98 0.30 18.16
CA PRO A 499 17.44 -0.16 19.47
C PRO A 499 17.41 -1.69 19.60
N LEU A 500 16.39 -2.37 19.06
CA LEU A 500 16.31 -3.83 19.10
C LEU A 500 17.27 -4.49 18.13
N ARG A 501 17.39 -3.94 16.91
CA ARG A 501 18.33 -4.43 15.88
C ARG A 501 19.79 -4.42 16.36
N SER A 502 20.15 -3.44 17.19
CA SER A 502 21.51 -3.27 17.70
C SER A 502 21.80 -4.10 18.96
N ARG A 503 20.83 -4.22 19.87
CA ARG A 503 21.02 -4.86 21.18
C ARG A 503 20.59 -6.32 21.25
N TYR A 504 19.58 -6.72 20.47
CA TYR A 504 18.88 -8.00 20.62
C TYR A 504 18.74 -8.77 19.30
N ARG A 505 19.73 -8.66 18.40
CA ARG A 505 19.73 -9.33 17.09
C ARG A 505 19.51 -10.85 17.20
N ASP A 506 20.12 -11.50 18.19
CA ASP A 506 20.00 -12.94 18.37
C ASP A 506 18.57 -13.34 18.80
N HIS A 507 17.90 -12.52 19.63
CA HIS A 507 16.48 -12.72 19.96
C HIS A 507 15.57 -12.48 18.75
N ILE A 508 15.87 -11.48 17.91
CA ILE A 508 15.15 -11.27 16.64
C ILE A 508 15.23 -12.54 15.78
N ALA A 509 16.42 -13.14 15.65
CA ALA A 509 16.65 -14.30 14.79
C ALA A 509 15.84 -15.54 15.20
N ARG A 510 15.49 -15.68 16.49
CA ARG A 510 14.67 -16.78 17.03
C ARG A 510 13.24 -16.38 17.40
N HIS A 511 12.78 -15.21 16.95
CA HIS A 511 11.42 -14.75 17.23
C HIS A 511 10.38 -15.83 16.84
N PRO A 512 9.42 -16.20 17.71
CA PRO A 512 8.47 -17.28 17.44
C PRO A 512 7.66 -17.09 16.14
N LEU A 513 7.35 -15.83 15.79
CA LEU A 513 6.66 -15.45 14.55
C LEU A 513 7.60 -15.04 13.39
N ARG A 514 8.85 -15.50 13.40
CA ARG A 514 9.84 -15.12 12.38
C ARG A 514 9.33 -15.35 10.96
N ARG A 515 8.65 -16.48 10.70
CA ARG A 515 8.17 -16.83 9.35
C ARG A 515 7.14 -15.82 8.87
N GLU A 516 6.17 -15.55 9.72
CA GLU A 516 5.02 -14.71 9.43
C GLU A 516 5.43 -13.24 9.28
N ILE A 517 6.34 -12.75 10.12
CA ILE A 517 6.92 -11.39 10.03
C ILE A 517 7.68 -11.22 8.72
N ILE A 518 8.56 -12.18 8.36
CA ILE A 518 9.32 -12.11 7.09
C ILE A 518 8.35 -12.07 5.91
N CYS A 519 7.41 -13.01 5.82
CA CYS A 519 6.49 -13.11 4.69
C CYS A 519 5.66 -11.84 4.52
N THR A 520 5.12 -11.30 5.60
CA THR A 520 4.26 -10.12 5.55
C THR A 520 5.06 -8.86 5.25
N HIS A 521 6.23 -8.68 5.85
CA HIS A 521 7.09 -7.53 5.58
C HIS A 521 7.58 -7.52 4.12
N VAL A 522 8.01 -8.66 3.60
CA VAL A 522 8.46 -8.81 2.19
C VAL A 522 7.30 -8.60 1.23
N THR A 523 6.13 -9.17 1.53
CA THR A 523 4.92 -9.03 0.72
C THR A 523 4.49 -7.56 0.63
N ASN A 524 4.39 -6.86 1.76
CA ASN A 524 4.05 -5.43 1.78
C ASN A 524 5.11 -4.60 1.03
N SER A 525 6.39 -4.85 1.28
CA SER A 525 7.48 -4.13 0.61
C SER A 525 7.48 -4.29 -0.91
N MET A 526 7.13 -5.47 -1.42
CA MET A 526 7.04 -5.73 -2.86
C MET A 526 5.73 -5.19 -3.44
N ILE A 527 4.58 -5.63 -2.93
CA ILE A 527 3.27 -5.33 -3.51
C ILE A 527 2.99 -3.82 -3.51
N ASN A 528 3.43 -3.07 -2.50
CA ASN A 528 3.29 -1.62 -2.51
C ASN A 528 4.11 -0.93 -3.64
N ARG A 529 5.09 -1.61 -4.25
CA ARG A 529 5.94 -1.06 -5.33
C ARG A 529 5.53 -1.51 -6.73
N VAL A 530 5.07 -2.75 -6.89
CA VAL A 530 4.76 -3.33 -8.21
C VAL A 530 3.26 -3.60 -8.41
N GLY A 531 2.43 -3.31 -7.41
CA GLY A 531 0.98 -3.45 -7.49
C GLY A 531 0.46 -4.86 -7.23
N GLY A 532 -0.84 -4.94 -6.93
CA GLY A 532 -1.50 -6.18 -6.48
C GLY A 532 -1.59 -7.30 -7.51
N THR A 533 -1.53 -6.99 -8.81
CA THR A 533 -1.64 -8.00 -9.88
C THR A 533 -0.30 -8.58 -10.32
N PHE A 534 0.82 -8.00 -9.89
CA PHE A 534 2.15 -8.30 -10.41
C PHE A 534 2.51 -9.78 -10.32
N VAL A 535 2.42 -10.37 -9.13
CA VAL A 535 2.80 -11.77 -8.93
C VAL A 535 1.92 -12.70 -9.76
N HIS A 536 0.60 -12.46 -9.77
CA HIS A 536 -0.31 -13.27 -10.57
C HIS A 536 0.03 -13.21 -12.06
N TRP A 537 0.26 -12.00 -12.58
CA TRP A 537 0.62 -11.80 -13.98
C TRP A 537 1.95 -12.48 -14.33
N VAL A 538 3.00 -12.29 -13.52
CA VAL A 538 4.30 -12.95 -13.76
C VAL A 538 4.17 -14.47 -13.76
N ARG A 539 3.36 -15.04 -12.86
CA ARG A 539 3.08 -16.49 -12.83
C ARG A 539 2.39 -16.98 -14.10
N GLU A 540 1.43 -16.22 -14.64
CA GLU A 540 0.79 -16.55 -15.91
C GLU A 540 1.79 -16.54 -17.07
N GLU A 541 2.76 -15.62 -17.08
CA GLU A 541 3.75 -15.53 -18.16
C GLU A 541 4.85 -16.61 -18.07
N THR A 542 5.32 -16.94 -16.87
CA THR A 542 6.53 -17.74 -16.67
C THR A 542 6.29 -19.14 -16.12
N GLY A 543 5.12 -19.39 -15.53
CA GLY A 543 4.84 -20.62 -14.77
C GLY A 543 5.57 -20.70 -13.43
N ALA A 544 6.30 -19.66 -13.02
CA ALA A 544 7.06 -19.64 -11.78
C ALA A 544 6.14 -19.72 -10.54
N ARG A 545 6.70 -20.17 -9.43
CA ARG A 545 6.06 -20.15 -8.12
C ARG A 545 6.15 -18.77 -7.47
N PRO A 546 5.23 -18.42 -6.55
CA PRO A 546 5.24 -17.12 -5.87
C PRO A 546 6.57 -16.79 -5.19
N ASP A 547 7.18 -17.76 -4.52
CA ASP A 547 8.46 -17.59 -3.84
C ASP A 547 9.62 -17.33 -4.82
N GLU A 548 9.60 -17.96 -6.00
CA GLU A 548 10.57 -17.69 -7.08
C GLU A 548 10.41 -16.27 -7.64
N VAL A 549 9.16 -15.81 -7.82
CA VAL A 549 8.87 -14.44 -8.27
C VAL A 549 9.40 -13.41 -7.26
N VAL A 550 9.19 -13.64 -5.96
CA VAL A 550 9.69 -12.74 -4.90
C VAL A 550 11.21 -12.69 -4.90
N ARG A 551 11.90 -13.84 -5.01
CA ARG A 551 13.37 -13.91 -5.09
C ARG A 551 13.92 -13.14 -6.29
N ALA A 552 13.33 -13.36 -7.47
CA ALA A 552 13.71 -12.67 -8.70
C ALA A 552 13.45 -11.16 -8.64
N TYR A 553 12.35 -10.73 -8.01
CA TYR A 553 12.07 -9.32 -7.76
C TYR A 553 13.10 -8.70 -6.82
N LEU A 554 13.47 -9.39 -5.74
CA LEU A 554 14.46 -8.89 -4.78
C LEU A 554 15.84 -8.73 -5.41
N LEU A 555 16.30 -9.72 -6.18
CA LEU A 555 17.52 -9.61 -6.98
C LEU A 555 17.47 -8.37 -7.88
N THR A 556 16.36 -8.18 -8.59
CA THR A 556 16.17 -7.01 -9.45
C THR A 556 16.23 -5.70 -8.67
N ARG A 557 15.55 -5.63 -7.52
CA ARG A 557 15.48 -4.44 -6.67
C ARG A 557 16.86 -4.00 -6.22
N GLU A 558 17.68 -4.94 -5.75
CA GLU A 558 19.03 -4.65 -5.26
C GLU A 558 20.03 -4.39 -6.39
N VAL A 559 20.03 -5.21 -7.44
CA VAL A 559 20.99 -5.08 -8.57
C VAL A 559 20.87 -3.73 -9.28
N PHE A 560 19.66 -3.19 -9.41
CA PHE A 560 19.43 -1.87 -10.00
C PHE A 560 19.33 -0.73 -8.98
N ASP A 561 19.55 -1.01 -7.69
CA ASP A 561 19.46 -0.06 -6.59
C ASP A 561 18.12 0.74 -6.60
N LEU A 562 17.01 0.03 -6.82
CA LEU A 562 15.69 0.66 -6.97
C LEU A 562 15.23 1.37 -5.69
N VAL A 563 15.70 0.93 -4.52
CA VAL A 563 15.36 1.57 -3.24
C VAL A 563 15.87 3.01 -3.18
N SER A 564 17.11 3.26 -3.62
CA SER A 564 17.68 4.60 -3.69
C SER A 564 16.94 5.46 -4.71
N LEU A 565 16.62 4.89 -5.88
CA LEU A 565 15.82 5.58 -6.90
C LEU A 565 14.47 6.04 -6.34
N TRP A 566 13.73 5.14 -5.70
CA TRP A 566 12.42 5.47 -5.13
C TRP A 566 12.52 6.55 -4.06
N LYS A 567 13.51 6.46 -3.15
CA LYS A 567 13.74 7.50 -2.14
C LYS A 567 14.01 8.87 -2.77
N SER A 568 14.82 8.93 -3.83
CA SER A 568 15.07 10.17 -4.55
C SER A 568 13.82 10.74 -5.23
N VAL A 569 12.95 9.87 -5.75
CA VAL A 569 11.67 10.28 -6.34
C VAL A 569 10.70 10.77 -5.27
N GLU A 570 10.59 10.07 -4.13
CA GLU A 570 9.74 10.42 -2.98
C GLU A 570 10.17 11.74 -2.31
N ALA A 571 11.48 12.04 -2.31
CA ALA A 571 11.99 13.32 -1.83
C ALA A 571 11.46 14.53 -2.63
N LEU A 572 10.84 14.32 -3.80
CA LEU A 572 10.24 15.37 -4.62
C LEU A 572 8.75 15.60 -4.35
N ASP A 573 8.19 15.01 -3.29
CA ASP A 573 6.82 15.26 -2.85
C ASP A 573 6.57 16.78 -2.75
N ASN A 574 5.51 17.25 -3.44
CA ASN A 574 5.13 18.67 -3.58
C ASN A 574 6.16 19.60 -4.25
N GLN A 575 7.31 19.09 -4.71
CA GLN A 575 8.32 19.88 -5.45
C GLN A 575 8.12 19.80 -6.97
N VAL A 576 7.61 18.66 -7.46
CA VAL A 576 7.24 18.44 -8.86
C VAL A 576 5.78 18.01 -8.97
N ALA A 577 5.19 18.14 -10.15
CA ALA A 577 3.83 17.68 -10.40
C ALA A 577 3.70 16.16 -10.15
N ASP A 578 2.59 15.73 -9.55
CA ASP A 578 2.34 14.31 -9.25
C ASP A 578 2.46 13.42 -10.50
N ALA A 579 1.94 13.89 -11.64
CA ALA A 579 2.04 13.16 -12.91
C ALA A 579 3.50 12.87 -13.32
N THR A 580 4.41 13.80 -13.07
CA THR A 580 5.85 13.61 -13.32
C THR A 580 6.42 12.56 -12.37
N GLN A 581 6.10 12.65 -11.08
CA GLN A 581 6.55 11.69 -10.07
C GLN A 581 6.04 10.26 -10.37
N THR A 582 4.75 10.14 -10.66
CA THR A 582 4.08 8.89 -11.04
C THR A 582 4.69 8.27 -12.30
N ALA A 583 5.08 9.08 -13.29
CA ALA A 583 5.80 8.59 -14.47
C ALA A 583 7.18 8.02 -14.12
N MET A 584 7.94 8.66 -13.23
CA MET A 584 9.25 8.13 -12.77
C MET A 584 9.09 6.81 -12.01
N LEU A 585 8.09 6.70 -11.12
CA LEU A 585 7.78 5.46 -10.42
C LEU A 585 7.39 4.33 -11.39
N THR A 586 6.55 4.65 -12.39
CA THR A 586 6.18 3.70 -13.44
C THR A 586 7.40 3.20 -14.22
N ASN A 587 8.36 4.06 -14.53
CA ASN A 587 9.60 3.64 -15.19
C ASN A 587 10.38 2.62 -14.34
N GLY A 588 10.45 2.86 -13.02
CA GLY A 588 11.03 1.92 -12.06
C GLY A 588 10.28 0.59 -12.00
N GLU A 589 8.95 0.60 -12.01
CA GLU A 589 8.11 -0.60 -12.04
C GLU A 589 8.33 -1.42 -13.32
N ARG A 590 8.48 -0.76 -14.48
CA ARG A 590 8.81 -1.43 -15.75
C ARG A 590 10.17 -2.11 -15.68
N LEU A 591 11.18 -1.46 -15.12
CA LEU A 591 12.49 -2.06 -14.91
C LEU A 591 12.41 -3.27 -13.96
N ALA A 592 11.72 -3.12 -12.83
CA ALA A 592 11.49 -4.19 -11.86
C ALA A 592 10.80 -5.41 -12.53
N SER A 593 9.78 -5.16 -13.33
CA SER A 593 9.04 -6.21 -14.06
C SER A 593 9.89 -6.92 -15.12
N ARG A 594 10.77 -6.19 -15.81
CA ARG A 594 11.67 -6.76 -16.81
C ARG A 594 12.81 -7.56 -16.18
N GLY A 595 13.46 -7.01 -15.16
CA GLY A 595 14.52 -7.72 -14.42
C GLY A 595 14.00 -8.97 -13.74
N THR A 596 12.81 -8.91 -13.12
CA THR A 596 12.19 -10.09 -12.47
C THR A 596 12.03 -11.22 -13.47
N ARG A 597 11.46 -10.94 -14.65
CA ARG A 597 11.30 -11.96 -15.70
C ARG A 597 12.64 -12.46 -16.26
N TRP A 598 13.66 -11.59 -16.32
CA TRP A 598 15.00 -11.99 -16.71
C TRP A 598 15.61 -13.01 -15.72
N PHE A 599 15.56 -12.73 -14.42
CA PHE A 599 16.03 -13.67 -13.39
C PHE A 599 15.16 -14.94 -13.32
N LEU A 600 13.87 -14.85 -13.65
CA LEU A 600 13.01 -16.03 -13.74
C LEU A 600 13.43 -16.99 -14.87
N ARG A 601 13.96 -16.46 -15.97
CA ARG A 601 14.51 -17.27 -17.08
C ARG A 601 15.92 -17.80 -16.82
N ASN A 602 16.71 -17.10 -16.01
CA ASN A 602 18.09 -17.48 -15.66
C ASN A 602 18.10 -18.06 -14.23
N THR A 603 17.52 -19.25 -14.09
CA THR A 603 17.19 -19.88 -12.80
C THR A 603 18.42 -20.19 -11.93
N GLN A 604 19.63 -20.21 -12.49
CA GLN A 604 20.86 -20.46 -11.75
C GLN A 604 21.14 -19.45 -10.62
N TYR A 605 20.50 -18.27 -10.67
CA TYR A 605 20.65 -17.22 -9.66
C TYR A 605 19.52 -17.18 -8.62
N GLN A 606 18.46 -17.99 -8.76
CA GLN A 606 17.29 -17.93 -7.86
C GLN A 606 17.51 -18.59 -6.50
N ASN A 607 18.37 -19.61 -6.47
CA ASN A 607 18.63 -20.39 -5.27
C ASN A 607 19.68 -19.75 -4.35
N ASP A 608 20.39 -18.73 -4.84
CA ASP A 608 21.45 -18.03 -4.09
C ASP A 608 21.43 -16.55 -4.45
N ILE A 609 20.66 -15.78 -3.67
CA ILE A 609 20.49 -14.34 -3.90
C ILE A 609 21.84 -13.63 -3.76
N GLU A 610 22.65 -13.97 -2.75
CA GLU A 610 23.94 -13.31 -2.50
C GLU A 610 24.94 -13.49 -3.64
N ARG A 611 24.99 -14.70 -4.22
CA ARG A 611 25.76 -14.95 -5.45
C ARG A 611 25.25 -14.11 -6.60
N GLY A 612 23.94 -14.04 -6.80
CA GLY A 612 23.33 -13.19 -7.84
C GLY A 612 23.72 -11.72 -7.68
N LEU A 613 23.64 -11.18 -6.46
CA LEU A 613 24.02 -9.80 -6.17
C LEU A 613 25.50 -9.54 -6.43
N SER A 614 26.37 -10.42 -5.92
CA SER A 614 27.83 -10.30 -6.08
C SER A 614 28.25 -10.36 -7.55
N HIS A 615 27.51 -11.11 -8.37
CA HIS A 615 27.77 -11.25 -9.79
C HIS A 615 27.28 -10.03 -10.60
N PHE A 616 26.05 -9.56 -10.37
CA PHE A 616 25.43 -8.53 -11.23
C PHE A 616 25.64 -7.10 -10.74
N ALA A 617 25.59 -6.83 -9.43
CA ALA A 617 25.53 -5.46 -8.93
C ALA A 617 26.74 -4.59 -9.34
N PRO A 618 28.00 -5.06 -9.28
CA PRO A 618 29.16 -4.26 -9.70
C PRO A 618 29.13 -3.92 -11.19
N GLY A 619 28.77 -4.89 -12.03
CA GLY A 619 28.70 -4.72 -13.48
C GLY A 619 27.56 -3.79 -13.92
N VAL A 620 26.40 -3.91 -13.28
CA VAL A 620 25.27 -3.00 -13.51
C VAL A 620 25.62 -1.58 -13.08
N ALA A 621 26.27 -1.39 -11.93
CA ALA A 621 26.73 -0.08 -11.49
C ALA A 621 27.76 0.55 -12.45
N ALA A 622 28.71 -0.24 -12.95
CA ALA A 622 29.69 0.22 -13.94
C ALA A 622 29.01 0.68 -15.24
N ILE A 623 28.07 -0.11 -15.77
CA ILE A 623 27.32 0.25 -16.98
C ILE A 623 26.45 1.48 -16.75
N ALA A 624 25.79 1.60 -15.60
CA ALA A 624 25.01 2.79 -15.25
C ALA A 624 25.87 4.07 -15.25
N GLY A 625 27.10 3.99 -14.73
CA GLY A 625 28.03 5.13 -14.69
C GLY A 625 28.55 5.58 -16.06
N SER A 626 28.56 4.67 -17.04
CA SER A 626 29.08 4.94 -18.39
C SER A 626 28.01 4.91 -19.49
N LEU A 627 26.72 4.85 -19.13
CA LEU A 627 25.65 4.66 -20.11
C LEU A 627 25.65 5.73 -21.22
N ASP A 628 25.88 6.99 -20.87
CA ASP A 628 25.89 8.13 -21.81
C ASP A 628 26.90 7.98 -22.95
N THR A 629 28.00 7.26 -22.72
CA THR A 629 29.06 7.07 -23.73
C THR A 629 28.95 5.74 -24.48
N LEU A 630 28.13 4.81 -23.97
CA LEU A 630 27.98 3.47 -24.53
C LEU A 630 26.80 3.36 -25.49
N LEU A 631 25.74 4.15 -25.30
CA LEU A 631 24.53 4.06 -26.11
C LEU A 631 24.80 4.37 -27.59
N ALA A 632 24.11 3.63 -28.47
CA ALA A 632 24.02 4.00 -29.88
C ALA A 632 23.36 5.38 -30.04
N GLN A 633 23.69 6.10 -31.11
CA GLN A 633 23.26 7.49 -31.32
C GLN A 633 21.75 7.71 -31.14
N ASP A 634 20.90 6.85 -31.72
CA ASP A 634 19.44 6.95 -31.62
C ASP A 634 18.95 6.76 -30.17
N ASP A 635 19.46 5.73 -29.48
CA ASP A 635 19.11 5.42 -28.08
C ASP A 635 19.62 6.53 -27.14
N ALA A 636 20.79 7.11 -27.43
CA ALA A 636 21.36 8.24 -26.70
C ALA A 636 20.49 9.50 -26.87
N GLN A 637 20.04 9.79 -28.09
CA GLN A 637 19.16 10.94 -28.36
C GLN A 637 17.82 10.81 -27.63
N LEU A 638 17.20 9.62 -27.64
CA LEU A 638 15.96 9.36 -26.89
C LEU A 638 16.15 9.55 -25.38
N THR A 639 17.26 9.06 -24.84
CA THR A 639 17.61 9.20 -23.42
C THR A 639 17.82 10.67 -23.06
N GLN A 640 18.55 11.43 -23.89
CA GLN A 640 18.75 12.87 -23.69
C GLN A 640 17.44 13.66 -23.76
N GLN A 641 16.53 13.32 -24.68
CA GLN A 641 15.20 13.95 -24.74
C GLN A 641 14.36 13.66 -23.50
N ALA A 642 14.38 12.42 -22.99
CA ALA A 642 13.70 12.05 -21.76
C ALA A 642 14.29 12.80 -20.55
N GLN A 643 15.62 12.88 -20.44
CA GLN A 643 16.30 13.67 -19.41
C GLN A 643 15.91 15.16 -19.49
N ALA A 644 15.96 15.77 -20.68
CA ALA A 644 15.61 17.17 -20.88
C ALA A 644 14.16 17.49 -20.47
N ARG A 645 13.22 16.56 -20.75
CA ARG A 645 11.83 16.66 -20.32
C ARG A 645 11.70 16.66 -18.80
N LEU A 646 12.39 15.74 -18.12
CA LEU A 646 12.38 15.64 -16.65
C LEU A 646 13.03 16.87 -15.99
N THR A 647 14.17 17.33 -16.51
CA THR A 647 14.83 18.55 -16.03
C THR A 647 13.93 19.77 -16.19
N SER A 648 13.24 19.87 -17.34
CA SER A 648 12.26 20.95 -17.60
C SER A 648 11.05 20.88 -16.65
N ALA A 649 10.71 19.68 -16.16
CA ALA A 649 9.73 19.45 -15.11
C ALA A 649 10.29 19.62 -13.68
N ARG A 650 11.47 20.24 -13.53
CA ARG A 650 12.17 20.53 -12.26
C ARG A 650 12.68 19.31 -11.50
N VAL A 651 12.83 18.16 -12.15
CA VAL A 651 13.51 17.01 -11.56
C VAL A 651 15.03 17.31 -11.50
N PRO A 652 15.71 17.02 -10.38
CA PRO A 652 17.17 17.20 -10.27
C PRO A 652 17.93 16.48 -11.40
N PRO A 653 18.96 17.10 -12.02
CA PRO A 653 19.62 16.56 -13.21
C PRO A 653 20.12 15.12 -13.09
N GLU A 654 20.72 14.76 -11.95
CA GLU A 654 21.21 13.39 -11.70
C GLU A 654 20.08 12.36 -11.65
N LEU A 655 18.96 12.70 -11.01
CA LEU A 655 17.78 11.83 -10.97
C LEU A 655 17.13 11.74 -12.35
N ALA A 656 17.02 12.86 -13.07
CA ALA A 656 16.50 12.90 -14.43
C ALA A 656 17.32 12.00 -15.37
N LYS A 657 18.65 12.06 -15.29
CA LYS A 657 19.56 11.18 -16.03
C LYS A 657 19.34 9.71 -15.66
N ARG A 658 19.32 9.39 -14.36
CA ARG A 658 19.10 8.03 -13.87
C ARG A 658 17.79 7.45 -14.37
N VAL A 659 16.68 8.20 -14.27
CA VAL A 659 15.35 7.76 -14.70
C VAL A 659 15.29 7.59 -16.23
N ALA A 660 15.91 8.49 -16.98
CA ALA A 660 15.95 8.41 -18.45
C ALA A 660 16.70 7.15 -18.94
N GLY A 661 17.74 6.73 -18.21
CA GLY A 661 18.55 5.56 -18.57
C GLY A 661 17.98 4.19 -18.18
N LEU A 662 16.90 4.12 -17.38
CA LEU A 662 16.40 2.84 -16.82
C LEU A 662 16.04 1.80 -17.89
N ASP A 663 15.42 2.23 -18.99
CA ASP A 663 14.98 1.32 -20.04
C ASP A 663 16.14 0.67 -20.82
N ALA A 664 17.28 1.36 -20.90
CA ALA A 664 18.51 0.84 -21.49
C ALA A 664 19.32 0.01 -20.47
N LEU A 665 19.29 0.39 -19.19
CA LEU A 665 20.08 -0.23 -18.13
C LEU A 665 19.77 -1.72 -17.93
N ILE A 666 18.56 -2.17 -18.27
CA ILE A 666 18.21 -3.60 -18.27
C ILE A 666 19.17 -4.49 -19.09
N ALA A 667 19.78 -3.94 -20.15
CA ALA A 667 20.77 -4.65 -20.98
C ALA A 667 22.02 -5.04 -20.18
N ALA A 668 22.27 -4.38 -19.05
CA ALA A 668 23.40 -4.68 -18.19
C ALA A 668 23.38 -6.12 -17.67
N LEU A 669 22.20 -6.73 -17.48
CA LEU A 669 22.11 -8.15 -17.07
C LEU A 669 22.69 -9.07 -18.15
N ASP A 670 22.31 -8.86 -19.41
CA ASP A 670 22.84 -9.64 -20.53
C ASP A 670 24.34 -9.38 -20.73
N ILE A 671 24.77 -8.11 -20.66
CA ILE A 671 26.19 -7.74 -20.83
C ILE A 671 27.07 -8.38 -19.76
N VAL A 672 26.65 -8.36 -18.49
CA VAL A 672 27.41 -9.00 -17.39
C VAL A 672 27.52 -10.50 -17.60
N GLU A 673 26.44 -11.14 -18.04
CA GLU A 673 26.43 -12.58 -18.32
C GLU A 673 27.39 -12.94 -19.47
N VAL A 674 27.33 -12.20 -20.59
CA VAL A 674 28.23 -12.40 -21.73
C VAL A 674 29.68 -12.13 -21.36
N ALA A 675 29.95 -11.05 -20.62
CA ALA A 675 31.29 -10.73 -20.15
C ALA A 675 31.84 -11.85 -19.26
N SER A 676 31.03 -12.40 -18.36
CA SER A 676 31.45 -13.48 -17.45
C SER A 676 31.72 -14.81 -18.15
N GLY A 677 31.09 -15.04 -19.31
CA GLY A 677 31.38 -16.18 -20.19
C GLY A 677 32.62 -15.99 -21.07
N SER A 678 33.32 -14.85 -20.96
CA SER A 678 34.47 -14.49 -21.80
C SER A 678 35.61 -13.90 -20.95
N ASP A 679 36.81 -13.80 -21.52
CA ASP A 679 37.92 -13.07 -20.87
C ASP A 679 37.90 -11.55 -21.17
N MET A 680 36.77 -11.02 -21.69
CA MET A 680 36.63 -9.61 -22.04
C MET A 680 36.10 -8.76 -20.87
N SER A 681 36.55 -7.50 -20.80
CA SER A 681 36.01 -6.55 -19.83
C SER A 681 34.53 -6.21 -20.11
N ILE A 682 33.76 -5.96 -19.05
CA ILE A 682 32.34 -5.55 -19.12
C ILE A 682 32.17 -4.34 -20.05
N GLU A 683 33.07 -3.37 -19.98
CA GLU A 683 33.03 -2.18 -20.85
C GLU A 683 33.18 -2.55 -22.33
N SER A 684 34.09 -3.46 -22.67
CA SER A 684 34.29 -3.90 -24.06
C SER A 684 33.09 -4.65 -24.60
N VAL A 685 32.49 -5.54 -23.78
CA VAL A 685 31.25 -6.24 -24.14
C VAL A 685 30.09 -5.27 -24.27
N ALA A 686 29.97 -4.28 -23.38
CA ALA A 686 28.95 -3.25 -23.47
C ALA A 686 29.06 -2.44 -24.78
N ARG A 687 30.28 -2.03 -25.16
CA ARG A 687 30.55 -1.36 -26.44
C ARG A 687 30.08 -2.22 -27.61
N ILE A 688 30.39 -3.51 -27.62
CA ILE A 688 29.91 -4.44 -28.66
C ILE A 688 28.38 -4.50 -28.66
N TYR A 689 27.77 -4.75 -27.50
CA TYR A 689 26.33 -4.93 -27.34
C TYR A 689 25.52 -3.73 -27.85
N PHE A 690 25.89 -2.51 -27.44
CA PHE A 690 25.21 -1.29 -27.85
C PHE A 690 25.55 -0.89 -29.30
N ALA A 691 26.76 -1.18 -29.78
CA ALA A 691 27.10 -0.88 -31.17
C ALA A 691 26.41 -1.85 -32.15
N LEU A 692 26.11 -3.08 -31.75
CA LEU A 692 25.19 -3.98 -32.47
C LEU A 692 23.74 -3.45 -32.42
N SER A 693 23.32 -2.87 -31.28
CA SER A 693 21.99 -2.24 -31.13
C SER A 693 21.75 -1.20 -32.22
N GLY A 694 22.72 -0.32 -32.45
CA GLY A 694 22.62 0.74 -33.46
C GLY A 694 22.67 0.20 -34.89
N ARG A 695 23.64 -0.67 -35.21
CA ARG A 695 23.84 -1.21 -36.57
C ARG A 695 22.68 -2.06 -37.09
N LEU A 696 21.91 -2.66 -36.19
CA LEU A 696 20.78 -3.55 -36.49
C LEU A 696 19.44 -2.95 -36.01
N HIS A 697 19.42 -1.66 -35.65
CA HIS A 697 18.22 -0.92 -35.22
C HIS A 697 17.39 -1.63 -34.13
N PHE A 698 18.03 -2.29 -33.17
CA PHE A 698 17.34 -2.94 -32.05
C PHE A 698 16.50 -1.96 -31.22
N GLY A 699 17.00 -0.73 -31.03
CA GLY A 699 16.25 0.34 -30.36
C GLY A 699 14.92 0.65 -31.04
N TRP A 700 14.95 0.79 -32.37
CA TRP A 700 13.75 1.03 -33.19
C TRP A 700 12.75 -0.14 -33.10
N LEU A 701 13.24 -1.39 -33.19
CA LEU A 701 12.40 -2.58 -33.06
C LEU A 701 11.77 -2.67 -31.66
N ARG A 702 12.54 -2.42 -30.59
CA ARG A 702 12.02 -2.38 -29.21
C ARG A 702 10.93 -1.33 -29.05
N GLY A 703 11.13 -0.14 -29.62
CA GLY A 703 10.15 0.94 -29.61
C GLY A 703 8.82 0.53 -30.26
N HIS A 704 8.88 -0.11 -31.43
CA HIS A 704 7.69 -0.57 -32.14
C HIS A 704 7.00 -1.75 -31.46
N ILE A 705 7.76 -2.69 -30.89
CA ILE A 705 7.20 -3.75 -30.02
C ILE A 705 6.46 -3.12 -28.84
N ALA A 706 7.01 -2.07 -28.23
CA ALA A 706 6.37 -1.36 -27.13
C ALA A 706 5.07 -0.64 -27.53
N LEU A 707 4.90 -0.28 -28.80
CA LEU A 707 3.70 0.34 -29.34
C LEU A 707 2.64 -0.67 -29.81
N LEU A 708 2.96 -1.97 -29.89
CA LEU A 708 1.98 -2.99 -30.25
C LEU A 708 0.76 -2.96 -29.32
N PRO A 709 -0.46 -3.21 -29.86
CA PRO A 709 -1.69 -3.33 -29.07
C PRO A 709 -1.52 -4.37 -27.96
N ALA A 710 -2.08 -4.08 -26.79
CA ALA A 710 -2.06 -4.95 -25.63
C ALA A 710 -3.46 -5.01 -24.98
N ASP A 711 -4.50 -4.98 -25.81
CA ASP A 711 -5.90 -4.90 -25.36
C ASP A 711 -6.42 -6.23 -24.82
N SER A 712 -5.74 -7.33 -25.11
CA SER A 712 -6.05 -8.67 -24.61
C SER A 712 -4.85 -9.33 -23.94
N HIS A 713 -5.13 -10.32 -23.09
CA HIS A 713 -4.12 -11.18 -22.49
C HIS A 713 -3.13 -11.75 -23.52
N TRP A 714 -3.63 -12.34 -24.62
CA TRP A 714 -2.79 -12.97 -25.64
C TRP A 714 -1.91 -11.97 -26.38
N GLN A 715 -2.41 -10.76 -26.66
CA GLN A 715 -1.60 -9.70 -27.25
C GLN A 715 -0.51 -9.23 -26.28
N THR A 716 -0.83 -9.14 -24.98
CA THR A 716 0.16 -8.80 -23.93
C THR A 716 1.26 -9.85 -23.86
N LEU A 717 0.90 -11.14 -23.85
CA LEU A 717 1.86 -12.25 -23.88
C LEU A 717 2.71 -12.25 -25.15
N ALA A 718 2.10 -12.07 -26.33
CA ALA A 718 2.81 -12.04 -27.60
C ALA A 718 3.82 -10.88 -27.66
N LYS A 719 3.42 -9.69 -27.19
CA LYS A 719 4.29 -8.52 -27.06
C LYS A 719 5.45 -8.77 -26.09
N ALA A 720 5.17 -9.38 -24.95
CA ALA A 720 6.19 -9.75 -23.97
C ALA A 720 7.19 -10.76 -24.55
N ALA A 721 6.70 -11.83 -25.20
CA ALA A 721 7.52 -12.85 -25.84
C ALA A 721 8.39 -12.27 -26.97
N LEU A 722 7.82 -11.43 -27.84
CA LEU A 722 8.57 -10.80 -28.93
C LEU A 722 9.71 -9.89 -28.42
N ARG A 723 9.44 -9.13 -27.35
CA ARG A 723 10.47 -8.32 -26.67
C ARG A 723 11.58 -9.18 -26.08
N ASP A 724 11.20 -10.27 -25.41
CA ASP A 724 12.14 -11.15 -24.73
C ASP A 724 13.00 -11.93 -25.75
N ASP A 725 12.41 -12.36 -26.87
CA ASP A 725 13.12 -12.97 -27.99
C ASP A 725 14.10 -11.98 -28.66
N LEU A 726 13.70 -10.72 -28.84
CA LEU A 726 14.58 -9.70 -29.39
C LEU A 726 15.81 -9.46 -28.50
N ALA A 727 15.62 -9.41 -27.18
CA ALA A 727 16.72 -9.30 -26.22
C ALA A 727 17.65 -10.53 -26.29
N ASN A 728 17.08 -11.74 -26.35
CA ASN A 728 17.85 -12.97 -26.47
C ASN A 728 18.67 -13.03 -27.78
N VAL A 729 18.10 -12.58 -28.90
CA VAL A 729 18.84 -12.48 -30.16
C VAL A 729 20.00 -11.50 -30.02
N GLN A 730 19.79 -10.32 -29.42
CA GLN A 730 20.88 -9.36 -29.21
C GLN A 730 22.00 -9.94 -28.34
N ARG A 731 21.65 -10.64 -27.25
CA ARG A 731 22.62 -11.33 -26.39
C ARG A 731 23.43 -12.37 -27.16
N LYS A 732 22.77 -13.24 -27.93
CA LYS A 732 23.45 -14.28 -28.73
C LYS A 732 24.37 -13.69 -29.81
N LEU A 733 23.95 -12.63 -30.50
CA LEU A 733 24.82 -11.93 -31.43
C LEU A 733 26.05 -11.35 -30.75
N THR A 734 25.87 -10.80 -29.55
CA THR A 734 26.98 -10.29 -28.74
C THR A 734 27.94 -11.43 -28.37
N CYS A 735 27.45 -12.59 -27.94
CA CYS A 735 28.27 -13.78 -27.71
C CYS A 735 29.06 -14.17 -28.98
N ALA A 736 28.41 -14.28 -30.13
CA ALA A 736 29.04 -14.68 -31.39
C ALA A 736 30.15 -13.71 -31.86
N VAL A 737 30.02 -12.42 -31.54
CA VAL A 737 31.07 -11.42 -31.77
C VAL A 737 32.21 -11.60 -30.76
N VAL A 738 31.88 -11.76 -29.47
CA VAL A 738 32.85 -11.89 -28.37
C VAL A 738 33.69 -13.18 -28.48
N GLU A 739 33.12 -14.29 -28.95
CA GLU A 739 33.84 -15.56 -29.15
C GLU A 739 35.05 -15.44 -30.10
N GLN A 740 35.07 -14.43 -30.98
CA GLN A 740 36.18 -14.18 -31.90
C GLN A 740 37.39 -13.49 -31.22
N HIS A 741 37.23 -13.02 -29.97
CA HIS A 741 38.26 -12.33 -29.19
C HIS A 741 39.52 -13.17 -28.97
N ALA A 742 39.42 -14.50 -29.02
CA ALA A 742 40.60 -15.38 -28.96
C ALA A 742 41.64 -15.08 -30.07
N THR A 743 41.23 -14.39 -31.16
CA THR A 743 42.08 -14.13 -32.33
C THR A 743 42.13 -12.66 -32.76
N ILE A 744 41.24 -11.80 -32.25
CA ILE A 744 41.09 -10.42 -32.69
C ILE A 744 40.95 -9.53 -31.45
N GLU A 745 41.84 -8.56 -31.30
CA GLU A 745 41.79 -7.58 -30.21
C GLU A 745 40.97 -6.34 -30.60
N GLY A 746 40.18 -5.84 -29.66
CA GLY A 746 39.42 -4.59 -29.79
C GLY A 746 37.99 -4.76 -30.31
N ALA A 747 37.04 -4.08 -29.64
CA ALA A 747 35.60 -4.18 -29.92
C ALA A 747 35.24 -3.86 -31.39
N ASP A 748 35.80 -2.80 -31.97
CA ASP A 748 35.50 -2.41 -33.35
C ASP A 748 36.05 -3.41 -34.38
N ALA A 749 37.20 -4.02 -34.10
CA ALA A 749 37.78 -5.04 -34.97
C ALA A 749 36.95 -6.32 -34.94
N LEU A 750 36.47 -6.74 -33.76
CA LEU A 750 35.58 -7.88 -33.58
C LEU A 750 34.26 -7.71 -34.33
N ILE A 751 33.64 -6.53 -34.23
CA ILE A 751 32.40 -6.24 -34.94
C ILE A 751 32.64 -6.32 -36.46
N LYS A 752 33.69 -5.70 -36.98
CA LYS A 752 34.02 -5.75 -38.42
C LYS A 752 34.27 -7.17 -38.90
N ALA A 753 34.98 -7.99 -38.12
CA ALA A 753 35.24 -9.38 -38.45
C ALA A 753 33.94 -10.20 -38.54
N TRP A 754 33.04 -10.01 -37.57
CA TRP A 754 31.72 -10.61 -37.60
C TRP A 754 30.87 -10.13 -38.79
N GLU A 755 30.89 -8.84 -39.12
CA GLU A 755 30.17 -8.29 -40.29
C GLU A 755 30.65 -8.94 -41.58
N ASN A 756 31.97 -9.04 -41.77
CA ASN A 756 32.57 -9.68 -42.95
C ASN A 756 32.20 -11.16 -43.07
N ARG A 757 32.13 -11.89 -41.94
CA ARG A 757 31.73 -13.30 -41.91
C ARG A 757 30.22 -13.48 -42.20
N SER A 758 29.39 -12.56 -41.72
CA SER A 758 27.92 -12.65 -41.80
C SER A 758 27.36 -12.15 -43.14
N GLY A 759 28.12 -11.30 -43.87
CA GLY A 759 27.94 -10.94 -45.28
C GLY A 759 26.49 -10.88 -45.77
N GLY A 760 26.09 -11.87 -46.58
CA GLY A 760 24.77 -11.90 -47.22
C GLY A 760 23.58 -12.00 -46.25
N ALA A 761 23.75 -12.64 -45.09
CA ALA A 761 22.69 -12.70 -44.08
C ALA A 761 22.49 -11.35 -43.40
N LEU A 762 23.59 -10.61 -43.16
CA LEU A 762 23.55 -9.27 -42.58
C LEU A 762 22.82 -8.28 -43.49
N GLU A 763 23.13 -8.28 -44.78
CA GLU A 763 22.46 -7.40 -45.74
C GLU A 763 20.98 -7.72 -45.92
N ARG A 764 20.61 -9.00 -45.90
CA ARG A 764 19.21 -9.41 -45.91
C ARG A 764 18.44 -8.88 -44.69
N SER A 765 19.03 -9.01 -43.49
CA SER A 765 18.42 -8.47 -42.26
C SER A 765 18.29 -6.95 -42.28
N ARG A 766 19.31 -6.23 -42.78
CA ARG A 766 19.26 -4.78 -42.97
C ARG A 766 18.15 -4.37 -43.93
N GLN A 767 18.06 -5.02 -45.09
CA GLN A 767 17.02 -4.73 -46.09
C GLN A 767 15.62 -4.88 -45.51
N VAL A 768 15.35 -5.99 -44.80
CA VAL A 768 14.04 -6.21 -44.16
C VAL A 768 13.72 -5.09 -43.17
N ILE A 769 14.69 -4.67 -42.35
CA ILE A 769 14.47 -3.58 -41.40
C ILE A 769 14.22 -2.24 -42.13
N THR A 770 14.97 -1.95 -43.20
CA THR A 770 14.76 -0.75 -44.02
C THR A 770 13.39 -0.76 -44.71
N ASP A 771 12.93 -1.91 -45.20
CA ASP A 771 11.59 -2.07 -45.78
C ASP A 771 10.50 -1.81 -44.72
N LEU A 772 10.70 -2.28 -43.49
CA LEU A 772 9.78 -2.00 -42.38
C LEU A 772 9.79 -0.52 -41.97
N GLN A 773 10.95 0.14 -41.98
CA GLN A 773 11.09 1.56 -41.64
C GLN A 773 10.50 2.50 -42.70
N SER A 774 10.52 2.08 -43.97
CA SER A 774 9.94 2.83 -45.09
C SER A 774 8.44 2.62 -45.25
N GLY A 775 7.90 1.53 -44.66
CA GLY A 775 6.48 1.27 -44.53
C GLY A 775 5.78 2.09 -43.43
N GLY A 776 4.49 1.83 -43.23
CA GLY A 776 3.74 2.35 -42.08
C GLY A 776 4.13 1.66 -40.76
N ALA A 777 3.34 1.87 -39.70
CA ALA A 777 3.59 1.22 -38.41
C ALA A 777 3.57 -0.32 -38.55
N PRO A 778 4.68 -1.03 -38.23
CA PRO A 778 4.76 -2.48 -38.40
C PRO A 778 3.84 -3.19 -37.40
N ASP A 779 3.16 -4.22 -37.87
CA ASP A 779 2.34 -5.09 -37.03
C ASP A 779 3.17 -6.22 -36.36
N LEU A 780 2.51 -7.05 -35.57
CA LEU A 780 3.15 -8.18 -34.88
C LEU A 780 3.82 -9.17 -35.85
N ALA A 781 3.19 -9.45 -37.00
CA ALA A 781 3.72 -10.40 -37.98
C ALA A 781 4.98 -9.84 -38.65
N MET A 782 4.95 -8.57 -39.05
CA MET A 782 6.09 -7.85 -39.63
C MET A 782 7.29 -7.83 -38.68
N LEU A 783 7.08 -7.52 -37.40
CA LEU A 783 8.15 -7.54 -36.39
C LEU A 783 8.67 -8.96 -36.11
N SER A 784 7.81 -9.98 -36.16
CA SER A 784 8.21 -11.38 -36.02
C SER A 784 9.10 -11.84 -37.18
N VAL A 785 8.83 -11.36 -38.41
CA VAL A 785 9.69 -11.62 -39.58
C VAL A 785 11.06 -10.98 -39.39
N ALA A 786 11.13 -9.71 -39.00
CA ALA A 786 12.42 -9.05 -38.72
C ALA A 786 13.22 -9.79 -37.65
N LEU A 787 12.57 -10.23 -36.56
CA LEU A 787 13.21 -11.01 -35.52
C LEU A 787 13.77 -12.34 -36.06
N ARG A 788 13.06 -13.02 -36.95
CA ARG A 788 13.53 -14.28 -37.57
C ARG A 788 14.78 -14.05 -38.41
N GLU A 789 14.84 -12.97 -39.18
CA GLU A 789 16.00 -12.64 -39.99
C GLU A 789 17.20 -12.26 -39.10
N LEU A 790 16.98 -11.50 -38.02
CA LEU A 790 18.03 -11.25 -37.02
C LEU A 790 18.52 -12.53 -36.33
N ARG A 791 17.63 -13.49 -36.08
CA ARG A 791 18.00 -14.81 -35.51
C ARG A 791 18.86 -15.65 -36.47
N ALA A 792 18.78 -15.42 -37.78
CA ALA A 792 19.65 -16.10 -38.74
C ALA A 792 21.12 -15.64 -38.66
N LEU A 793 21.41 -14.58 -37.90
CA LEU A 793 22.75 -14.04 -37.67
C LEU A 793 23.44 -14.62 -36.42
N THR A 794 22.69 -15.31 -35.54
CA THR A 794 23.20 -15.85 -34.25
C THR A 794 23.85 -17.20 -34.38
#